data_AF-A0A926BG43-F1
#
_entry.id   AF-A0A926BG43-F1
#
_cell.length_a   1.000
_cell.length_b   1.000
_cell.length_c   1.000
_cell.angle_alpha   90.00
_cell.angle_beta   90.00
_cell.angle_gamma   90.00
#
_symmetry.space_group_name_H-M   'P 1'
#
loop_
_entity.id
_entity.type
_entity.pdbx_description
1 polymer ?
#
loop_
_entity_poly.entity_id
_entity_poly.type
_entity_poly.pdbx_seq_one_letter_code
_entity_poly.pdbx_strand_id
1 'polypeptide(L)'
;MRIQVQPAQTQTPRSTWYTQGGQGTLTNTPSEYGAQSTYPAASPTLHWPDAVAYREAIQNPQASLAPPELRHGAVAQDKRGLPIAYTGRFAVVFRVVDTEGFQWAVRCFTAPPQDEVIPRTDRYRLIASHASELGDIFVPFKYFEQGVRVGSAWYPFVAMRWASGETLGKFTDRNLHNPEALRTLAGTLSSLLKRLEDAGIAHGDWQHDNLMVAKNGKHVTLVDYDGMFVPEFNGLVADELGHPNYQHPRRTPLEFGPRMDRFACLTMQSALLALSHEPALWSRFSDGESLLFKKIDFQDPSVSPVFRALRDVAEKYSDETLADSVARLEDACLHASDAVMEPAIAPLEMQSVASTASDWDSLPTTATVLSKATAKGIEETILPAQSGIKWWQAGPAIALPDPVTVAQASSAVSAKWFAGQTPVVMGGAGQAQQYKPVETWAFIERVYRDETLSAERKHFMMSRGGMAILAAFTVLFLLSIFGRGGSFPFYLFFWVFNIGSLGYANWPRKKIHDELEAEIAKMEKLMNERREKIAARQHAFVPGGGMSPLGAAAFGSLHDFVNDRLSKTQVNQALTVKGITPTTLKVLRGEGVTTALHLQGRMTVPEVPANEMAALQQWCREIEMRFADEYRHSGASNRPQNTSAEIARWEQEAAEFERERDRLLREKSQFPDVSFWNVYWRKLFGLPENVSTSQPNPTP
;
A
#
# COMPACT_ATOMS: atom_id res chain seq x y z
N MET A 1 -40.16 -36.62 51.60
CA MET A 1 -39.27 -36.42 52.76
C MET A 1 -38.02 -35.70 52.27
N ARG A 2 -37.75 -34.48 52.76
CA ARG A 2 -36.53 -33.69 52.50
C ARG A 2 -35.31 -34.43 53.05
N ILE A 3 -34.21 -34.54 52.29
CA ILE A 3 -32.83 -34.50 52.83
C ILE A 3 -31.92 -33.78 51.80
N GLN A 4 -31.00 -32.99 52.35
CA GLN A 4 -30.20 -31.90 51.78
C GLN A 4 -29.06 -32.31 50.83
N VAL A 5 -28.70 -31.33 49.99
CA VAL A 5 -27.52 -31.24 49.12
C VAL A 5 -26.34 -30.60 49.88
N GLN A 6 -25.12 -31.11 49.69
CA GLN A 6 -23.85 -30.48 50.08
C GLN A 6 -23.09 -29.94 48.84
N PRO A 7 -22.32 -28.83 48.94
CA PRO A 7 -21.44 -28.35 47.86
C PRO A 7 -19.97 -28.77 48.09
N ALA A 8 -19.21 -28.96 47.01
CA ALA A 8 -17.76 -29.16 47.03
C ALA A 8 -17.04 -28.00 46.35
N GLN A 9 -16.05 -27.45 47.06
CA GLN A 9 -15.19 -26.32 46.67
C GLN A 9 -13.97 -26.77 45.85
N THR A 10 -13.56 -25.89 44.96
CA THR A 10 -12.37 -25.91 44.10
C THR A 10 -11.06 -25.68 44.88
N GLN A 11 -10.02 -26.46 44.57
CA GLN A 11 -8.66 -26.32 45.09
C GLN A 11 -7.72 -25.63 44.07
N THR A 12 -6.89 -24.72 44.56
CA THR A 12 -5.63 -24.26 43.96
C THR A 12 -4.51 -24.49 44.97
N PRO A 13 -3.30 -24.94 44.57
CA PRO A 13 -2.15 -24.93 45.47
C PRO A 13 -1.17 -23.79 45.16
N ARG A 14 -0.81 -23.06 46.23
CA ARG A 14 0.41 -22.26 46.37
C ARG A 14 1.60 -23.17 46.69
N SER A 15 2.80 -22.74 46.33
CA SER A 15 4.01 -23.08 47.08
C SER A 15 5.01 -21.91 47.12
N THR A 16 5.68 -21.86 48.25
CA THR A 16 6.59 -20.88 48.86
C THR A 16 7.90 -21.65 49.17
N TRP A 17 9.14 -21.16 49.04
CA TRP A 17 9.83 -20.24 49.95
C TRP A 17 11.36 -20.18 49.65
N TYR A 18 11.99 -19.11 50.18
CA TYR A 18 13.29 -18.99 50.87
C TYR A 18 14.60 -18.54 50.15
N THR A 19 15.21 -17.56 50.83
CA THR A 19 16.42 -16.75 50.63
C THR A 19 17.66 -17.29 51.37
N GLN A 20 18.88 -17.01 50.87
CA GLN A 20 20.05 -16.62 51.69
C GLN A 20 21.20 -16.04 50.83
N GLY A 21 21.94 -15.06 51.37
CA GLY A 21 23.09 -14.40 50.72
C GLY A 21 24.44 -14.66 51.40
N GLY A 22 25.53 -14.19 50.79
CA GLY A 22 26.88 -14.16 51.39
C GLY A 22 28.01 -13.90 50.39
N GLN A 23 28.95 -13.02 50.74
CA GLN A 23 30.01 -12.40 49.92
C GLN A 23 31.24 -13.29 49.61
N GLY A 24 32.00 -12.95 48.56
CA GLY A 24 33.40 -13.36 48.38
C GLY A 24 34.05 -12.87 47.08
N THR A 25 35.04 -11.97 47.19
CA THR A 25 35.98 -11.55 46.12
C THR A 25 37.17 -12.51 46.00
N LEU A 26 37.72 -12.76 44.79
CA LEU A 26 39.16 -12.83 44.44
C LEU A 26 39.42 -13.29 42.96
N THR A 27 40.09 -12.42 42.20
CA THR A 27 41.16 -12.58 41.17
C THR A 27 41.35 -13.84 40.29
N ASN A 28 41.32 -13.61 38.95
CA ASN A 28 42.27 -13.99 37.87
C ASN A 28 43.05 -15.34 37.87
N THR A 29 42.79 -16.22 36.89
CA THR A 29 43.66 -16.69 35.74
C THR A 29 43.23 -18.07 35.18
N PRO A 30 43.60 -18.43 33.92
CA PRO A 30 42.88 -19.41 33.09
C PRO A 30 43.61 -20.76 32.90
N SER A 31 42.87 -21.89 32.80
CA SER A 31 43.31 -23.06 32.01
C SER A 31 42.19 -24.10 31.76
N GLU A 32 42.11 -24.50 30.49
CA GLU A 32 41.72 -25.77 29.85
C GLU A 32 41.10 -26.89 30.71
N TYR A 33 39.94 -27.42 30.28
CA TYR A 33 39.78 -28.72 29.58
C TYR A 33 38.29 -28.99 29.32
N GLY A 34 37.99 -29.54 28.14
CA GLY A 34 36.66 -29.53 27.54
C GLY A 34 35.63 -30.51 28.10
N ALA A 35 34.37 -30.16 27.86
CA ALA A 35 33.25 -31.07 27.76
C ALA A 35 32.35 -30.57 26.62
N GLN A 36 32.28 -31.34 25.52
CA GLN A 36 31.33 -31.14 24.44
C GLN A 36 29.91 -31.26 25.02
N SER A 37 29.22 -30.12 25.15
CA SER A 37 27.78 -30.09 25.39
C SER A 37 27.09 -29.68 24.10
N THR A 38 26.29 -30.61 23.59
CA THR A 38 25.40 -30.51 22.45
C THR A 38 24.43 -29.35 22.62
N TYR A 39 24.64 -28.25 21.91
CA TYR A 39 23.55 -27.31 21.64
C TYR A 39 22.74 -27.85 20.45
N PRO A 40 21.41 -28.01 20.57
CA PRO A 40 20.59 -28.30 19.41
C PRO A 40 20.78 -27.15 18.40
N ALA A 41 21.04 -27.52 17.15
CA ALA A 41 21.14 -26.56 16.05
C ALA A 41 19.93 -25.63 16.07
N ALA A 42 20.18 -24.33 16.00
CA ALA A 42 19.13 -23.33 15.84
C ALA A 42 18.24 -23.76 14.65
N SER A 43 16.93 -23.86 14.89
CA SER A 43 15.95 -24.09 13.84
C SER A 43 16.21 -23.09 12.70
N PRO A 44 16.29 -23.54 11.43
CA PRO A 44 16.50 -22.62 10.32
C PRO A 44 15.35 -21.61 10.33
N THR A 45 15.69 -20.32 10.38
CA THR A 45 14.71 -19.25 10.19
C THR A 45 14.05 -19.48 8.83
N LEU A 46 12.77 -19.85 8.83
CA LEU A 46 12.01 -20.13 7.62
C LEU A 46 11.90 -18.84 6.80
N HIS A 47 12.75 -18.70 5.79
CA HIS A 47 12.65 -17.58 4.85
C HIS A 47 11.38 -17.76 4.02
N TRP A 48 10.51 -16.75 4.02
CA TRP A 48 9.31 -16.76 3.19
C TRP A 48 9.67 -16.52 1.72
N PRO A 49 9.01 -17.17 0.74
CA PRO A 49 9.35 -17.02 -0.66
C PRO A 49 8.91 -15.64 -1.18
N ASP A 50 9.74 -15.05 -2.03
CA ASP A 50 9.36 -13.87 -2.78
C ASP A 50 8.53 -14.23 -4.03
N ALA A 51 8.06 -13.22 -4.75
CA ALA A 51 7.27 -13.43 -5.96
C ALA A 51 8.05 -14.17 -7.07
N VAL A 52 9.39 -14.08 -7.10
CA VAL A 52 10.21 -14.76 -8.10
C VAL A 52 10.25 -16.25 -7.81
N ALA A 53 10.51 -16.63 -6.55
CA ALA A 53 10.55 -18.02 -6.12
C ALA A 53 9.20 -18.73 -6.33
N TYR A 54 8.07 -18.05 -6.08
CA TYR A 54 6.77 -18.60 -6.42
C TYR A 54 6.55 -18.76 -7.93
N ARG A 55 6.99 -17.78 -8.73
CA ARG A 55 6.90 -17.85 -10.20
C ARG A 55 7.75 -18.97 -10.78
N GLU A 56 8.87 -19.30 -10.15
CA GLU A 56 9.68 -20.47 -10.51
C GLU A 56 8.96 -21.78 -10.16
N ALA A 57 8.44 -21.88 -8.94
CA ALA A 57 7.72 -23.08 -8.49
C ALA A 57 6.48 -23.38 -9.34
N ILE A 58 5.69 -22.36 -9.66
CA ILE A 58 4.42 -22.53 -10.38
C ILE A 58 4.62 -22.98 -11.84
N GLN A 59 5.82 -22.88 -12.41
CA GLN A 59 6.11 -23.40 -13.76
C GLN A 59 5.92 -24.91 -13.87
N ASN A 60 5.98 -25.63 -12.74
CA ASN A 60 5.71 -27.06 -12.67
C ASN A 60 4.62 -27.39 -11.62
N PRO A 61 3.33 -27.12 -11.91
CA PRO A 61 2.23 -27.30 -10.97
C PRO A 61 2.12 -28.73 -10.42
N GLN A 62 2.47 -29.74 -11.22
CA GLN A 62 2.43 -31.16 -10.82
C GLN A 62 3.35 -31.44 -9.63
N ALA A 63 4.50 -30.77 -9.59
CA ALA A 63 5.50 -30.94 -8.54
C ALA A 63 5.40 -29.88 -7.43
N SER A 64 4.73 -28.76 -7.68
CA SER A 64 4.71 -27.63 -6.75
C SER A 64 3.35 -27.38 -6.09
N LEU A 65 2.21 -27.74 -6.68
CA LEU A 65 0.91 -27.51 -6.07
C LEU A 65 0.41 -28.74 -5.30
N ALA A 66 -0.19 -28.53 -4.14
CA ALA A 66 -0.78 -29.59 -3.35
C ALA A 66 -2.18 -30.03 -3.84
N PRO A 67 -3.10 -29.13 -4.24
CA PRO A 67 -4.46 -29.55 -4.61
C PRO A 67 -4.49 -30.35 -5.92
N PRO A 68 -5.11 -31.55 -5.97
CA PRO A 68 -5.15 -32.41 -7.15
C PRO A 68 -5.68 -31.73 -8.42
N GLU A 69 -6.72 -30.90 -8.26
CA GLU A 69 -7.36 -30.12 -9.31
C GLU A 69 -6.41 -29.08 -9.94
N LEU A 70 -5.50 -28.50 -9.14
CA LEU A 70 -4.53 -27.52 -9.62
C LEU A 70 -3.21 -28.15 -10.09
N ARG A 71 -2.84 -29.33 -9.58
CA ARG A 71 -1.61 -30.05 -9.98
C ARG A 71 -1.55 -30.32 -11.46
N HIS A 72 -2.68 -30.65 -12.07
CA HIS A 72 -2.78 -30.97 -13.48
C HIS A 72 -3.28 -29.78 -14.32
N GLY A 73 -3.43 -28.61 -13.68
CA GLY A 73 -3.88 -27.40 -14.33
C GLY A 73 -2.81 -26.71 -15.16
N ALA A 74 -3.25 -25.95 -16.16
CA ALA A 74 -2.41 -25.10 -16.98
C ALA A 74 -2.31 -23.69 -16.37
N VAL A 75 -1.09 -23.23 -16.11
CA VAL A 75 -0.85 -21.86 -15.61
C VAL A 75 -0.88 -20.89 -16.78
N ALA A 76 -1.54 -19.74 -16.60
CA ALA A 76 -1.55 -18.68 -17.61
C ALA A 76 -0.13 -18.14 -17.82
N GLN A 77 0.28 -18.05 -19.08
CA GLN A 77 1.64 -17.66 -19.48
C GLN A 77 1.63 -16.38 -20.32
N ASP A 78 2.69 -15.60 -20.19
CA ASP A 78 2.95 -14.46 -21.07
C ASP A 78 3.43 -14.92 -22.46
N LYS A 79 3.67 -13.97 -23.36
CA LYS A 79 4.16 -14.25 -24.72
C LYS A 79 5.53 -14.95 -24.77
N ARG A 80 6.25 -15.02 -23.65
CA ARG A 80 7.55 -15.69 -23.52
C ARG A 80 7.40 -17.09 -22.90
N GLY A 81 6.18 -17.54 -22.61
CA GLY A 81 5.91 -18.82 -21.97
C GLY A 81 6.13 -18.81 -20.45
N LEU A 82 6.34 -17.63 -19.84
CA LEU A 82 6.54 -17.52 -18.40
C LEU A 82 5.22 -17.31 -17.67
N PRO A 83 5.01 -17.86 -16.46
CA PRO A 83 3.79 -17.64 -15.71
C PRO A 83 3.53 -16.16 -15.47
N ILE A 84 2.30 -15.73 -15.76
CA ILE A 84 1.86 -14.37 -15.45
C ILE A 84 1.69 -14.29 -13.94
N ALA A 85 2.63 -13.57 -13.32
CA ALA A 85 2.62 -13.26 -11.90
C ALA A 85 2.00 -11.88 -11.71
N TYR A 86 0.99 -11.84 -10.85
CA TYR A 86 0.35 -10.58 -10.52
C TYR A 86 0.64 -10.23 -9.08
N THR A 87 1.42 -9.17 -8.90
CA THR A 87 2.05 -8.87 -7.61
C THR A 87 1.20 -7.87 -6.82
N GLY A 88 0.81 -8.26 -5.61
CA GLY A 88 0.30 -7.37 -4.56
C GLY A 88 1.41 -7.05 -3.54
N ARG A 89 1.07 -6.27 -2.50
CA ARG A 89 2.04 -5.89 -1.46
C ARG A 89 2.51 -7.08 -0.61
N PHE A 90 1.62 -8.04 -0.35
CA PHE A 90 1.87 -9.17 0.56
C PHE A 90 1.62 -10.54 -0.08
N ALA A 91 1.29 -10.58 -1.37
CA ALA A 91 1.01 -11.82 -2.08
C ALA A 91 1.30 -11.69 -3.58
N VAL A 92 1.49 -12.84 -4.22
CA VAL A 92 1.50 -12.99 -5.68
C VAL A 92 0.36 -13.91 -6.09
N VAL A 93 -0.39 -13.51 -7.12
CA VAL A 93 -1.51 -14.28 -7.66
C VAL A 93 -1.12 -14.87 -9.01
N PHE A 94 -1.45 -16.15 -9.22
CA PHE A 94 -1.34 -16.83 -10.51
C PHE A 94 -2.71 -17.28 -10.98
N ARG A 95 -2.95 -17.18 -12.30
CA ARG A 95 -4.14 -17.76 -12.92
C ARG A 95 -3.83 -19.18 -13.36
N VAL A 96 -4.62 -20.15 -12.88
CA VAL A 96 -4.49 -21.57 -13.21
C VAL A 96 -5.82 -22.06 -13.78
N VAL A 97 -5.78 -22.83 -14.86
CA VAL A 97 -6.95 -23.47 -15.45
C VAL A 97 -6.87 -24.96 -15.11
N ASP A 98 -7.82 -25.49 -14.36
CA ASP A 98 -7.82 -26.91 -14.02
C ASP A 98 -8.16 -27.80 -15.23
N THR A 99 -8.14 -29.11 -15.02
CA THR A 99 -8.44 -30.12 -16.05
C THR A 99 -9.89 -30.09 -16.54
N GLU A 100 -10.80 -29.52 -15.75
CA GLU A 100 -12.22 -29.35 -16.10
C GLU A 100 -12.48 -28.04 -16.85
N GLY A 101 -11.45 -27.20 -17.02
CA GLY A 101 -11.51 -25.92 -17.71
C GLY A 101 -11.90 -24.75 -16.79
N PHE A 102 -12.03 -24.98 -15.48
CA PHE A 102 -12.31 -23.91 -14.55
C PHE A 102 -11.07 -23.08 -14.26
N GLN A 103 -11.29 -21.78 -14.10
CA GLN A 103 -10.23 -20.83 -13.86
C GLN A 103 -10.12 -20.50 -12.37
N TRP A 104 -8.88 -20.43 -11.92
CA TRP A 104 -8.47 -20.31 -10.54
C TRP A 104 -7.51 -19.15 -10.37
N ALA A 105 -7.71 -18.38 -9.31
CA ALA A 105 -6.70 -17.48 -8.77
C ALA A 105 -6.02 -18.18 -7.59
N VAL A 106 -4.71 -18.40 -7.72
CA VAL A 106 -3.82 -19.00 -6.72
C VAL A 106 -3.04 -17.88 -6.06
N ARG A 107 -3.45 -17.44 -4.86
CA ARG A 107 -2.84 -16.35 -4.10
C ARG A 107 -1.82 -16.88 -3.09
N CYS A 108 -0.54 -16.73 -3.40
CA CYS A 108 0.59 -17.14 -2.57
C CYS A 108 1.10 -15.96 -1.73
N PHE A 109 1.18 -16.13 -0.40
CA PHE A 109 1.61 -15.06 0.50
C PHE A 109 3.15 -14.90 0.50
N THR A 110 3.66 -13.67 0.44
CA THR A 110 5.10 -13.37 0.40
C THR A 110 5.67 -12.92 1.75
N ALA A 111 4.86 -12.96 2.81
CA ALA A 111 5.26 -12.58 4.16
C ALA A 111 4.59 -13.48 5.21
N PRO A 112 5.27 -13.72 6.35
CA PRO A 112 4.69 -14.45 7.47
C PRO A 112 3.46 -13.77 8.06
N PRO A 113 2.58 -14.55 8.70
CA PRO A 113 1.60 -14.00 9.64
C PRO A 113 2.28 -13.16 10.73
N GLN A 114 1.82 -11.93 10.93
CA GLN A 114 2.30 -11.02 11.99
C GLN A 114 1.38 -11.16 13.20
N ASP A 115 1.93 -11.54 14.36
CA ASP A 115 1.28 -11.55 15.69
C ASP A 115 -0.24 -11.81 15.68
N GLU A 116 -0.65 -12.90 15.00
CA GLU A 116 -2.06 -13.19 14.77
C GLU A 116 -2.74 -13.72 16.04
N VAL A 117 -3.80 -13.03 16.51
CA VAL A 117 -4.65 -13.50 17.62
C VAL A 117 -5.42 -14.76 17.22
N ILE A 118 -5.83 -14.84 15.95
CA ILE A 118 -6.46 -16.01 15.32
C ILE A 118 -5.55 -16.48 14.19
N PRO A 119 -5.13 -17.76 14.16
CA PRO A 119 -4.34 -18.29 13.06
C PRO A 119 -4.98 -18.04 11.69
N ARG A 120 -4.20 -17.65 10.69
CA ARG A 120 -4.66 -17.39 9.31
C ARG A 120 -5.55 -18.49 8.73
N THR A 121 -5.24 -19.75 9.02
CA THR A 121 -6.06 -20.92 8.66
C THR A 121 -7.49 -20.79 9.15
N ASP A 122 -7.67 -20.50 10.44
CA ASP A 122 -8.97 -20.32 11.08
C ASP A 122 -9.65 -19.05 10.60
N ARG A 123 -8.89 -17.95 10.40
CA ARG A 123 -9.40 -16.71 9.83
C ARG A 123 -10.08 -16.97 8.48
N TYR A 124 -9.36 -17.58 7.54
CA TYR A 124 -9.91 -17.89 6.21
C TYR A 124 -11.05 -18.92 6.25
N ARG A 125 -11.01 -19.89 7.18
CA ARG A 125 -12.09 -20.86 7.36
C ARG A 125 -13.39 -20.19 7.82
N LEU A 126 -13.30 -19.26 8.79
CA LEU A 126 -14.44 -18.50 9.29
C LEU A 126 -15.01 -17.59 8.20
N ILE A 127 -14.15 -16.86 7.47
CA ILE A 127 -14.59 -16.03 6.35
C ILE A 127 -15.28 -16.88 5.28
N ALA A 128 -14.72 -18.05 4.92
CA ALA A 128 -15.31 -18.92 3.90
C ALA A 128 -16.71 -19.41 4.29
N SER A 129 -16.94 -19.69 5.58
CA SER A 129 -18.25 -20.10 6.09
C SER A 129 -19.32 -19.04 5.80
N HIS A 130 -19.06 -17.78 6.16
CA HIS A 130 -20.00 -16.68 5.94
C HIS A 130 -20.12 -16.28 4.47
N ALA A 131 -19.02 -16.28 3.74
CA ALA A 131 -19.00 -15.98 2.31
C ALA A 131 -19.82 -17.00 1.50
N SER A 132 -19.92 -18.25 1.96
CA SER A 132 -20.69 -19.29 1.25
C SER A 132 -22.19 -19.01 1.17
N GLU A 133 -22.75 -18.27 2.14
CA GLU A 133 -24.16 -17.84 2.16
C GLU A 133 -24.45 -16.72 1.14
N LEU A 134 -23.40 -16.09 0.61
CA LEU A 134 -23.45 -14.95 -0.32
C LEU A 134 -22.69 -15.26 -1.62
N GLY A 135 -22.93 -16.45 -2.19
CA GLY A 135 -22.21 -16.99 -3.36
C GLY A 135 -22.34 -16.21 -4.68
N ASP A 136 -23.21 -15.20 -4.75
CA ASP A 136 -23.26 -14.24 -5.86
C ASP A 136 -22.43 -12.97 -5.60
N ILE A 137 -22.04 -12.69 -4.34
CA ILE A 137 -21.15 -11.60 -3.97
C ILE A 137 -19.70 -12.09 -3.89
N PHE A 138 -19.48 -13.29 -3.35
CA PHE A 138 -18.15 -13.85 -3.14
C PHE A 138 -17.88 -14.98 -4.11
N VAL A 139 -16.63 -15.06 -4.61
CA VAL A 139 -16.18 -16.29 -5.27
C VAL A 139 -15.84 -17.36 -4.25
N PRO A 140 -16.24 -18.62 -4.46
CA PRO A 140 -15.80 -19.73 -3.61
C PRO A 140 -14.28 -19.77 -3.53
N PHE A 141 -13.77 -19.91 -2.31
CA PHE A 141 -12.34 -19.99 -2.04
C PHE A 141 -12.00 -21.00 -0.96
N LYS A 142 -10.76 -21.47 -0.95
CA LYS A 142 -10.22 -22.43 0.01
C LYS A 142 -8.80 -22.08 0.39
N TYR A 143 -8.51 -22.17 1.67
CA TYR A 143 -7.17 -22.03 2.21
C TYR A 143 -6.46 -23.39 2.25
N PHE A 144 -5.22 -23.43 1.81
CA PHE A 144 -4.35 -24.61 1.88
C PHE A 144 -3.12 -24.28 2.69
N GLU A 145 -2.94 -24.93 3.84
CA GLU A 145 -1.77 -24.75 4.71
C GLU A 145 -0.48 -25.26 4.03
N GLN A 146 -0.57 -26.46 3.44
CA GLN A 146 0.45 -26.98 2.53
C GLN A 146 -0.04 -26.79 1.12
N GLY A 147 0.22 -25.61 0.57
CA GLY A 147 -0.36 -25.22 -0.69
C GLY A 147 0.63 -25.34 -1.86
N VAL A 148 1.70 -24.56 -1.82
CA VAL A 148 2.72 -24.51 -2.87
C VAL A 148 4.08 -24.86 -2.30
N ARG A 149 4.83 -25.71 -3.01
CA ARG A 149 6.18 -26.12 -2.64
C ARG A 149 7.21 -25.24 -3.33
N VAL A 150 8.03 -24.57 -2.54
CA VAL A 150 9.18 -23.78 -3.01
C VAL A 150 10.44 -24.36 -2.37
N GLY A 151 11.38 -24.83 -3.19
CA GLY A 151 12.52 -25.62 -2.71
C GLY A 151 12.04 -26.91 -2.00
N SER A 152 12.45 -27.09 -0.75
CA SER A 152 12.07 -28.24 0.09
C SER A 152 10.88 -27.98 1.02
N ALA A 153 10.36 -26.75 1.07
CA ALA A 153 9.33 -26.34 2.02
C ALA A 153 7.98 -26.12 1.34
N TRP A 154 6.90 -26.40 2.08
CA TRP A 154 5.53 -26.09 1.69
C TRP A 154 5.09 -24.78 2.33
N TYR A 155 4.43 -23.95 1.54
CA TYR A 155 3.92 -22.65 1.94
C TYR A 155 2.42 -22.57 1.69
N PRO A 156 1.68 -21.82 2.53
CA PRO A 156 0.25 -21.71 2.38
C PRO A 156 -0.13 -20.83 1.19
N PHE A 157 -1.28 -21.10 0.60
CA PHE A 157 -1.91 -20.22 -0.39
C PHE A 157 -3.44 -20.33 -0.32
N VAL A 158 -4.13 -19.38 -0.93
CA VAL A 158 -5.59 -19.41 -1.11
C VAL A 158 -5.90 -19.65 -2.58
N ALA A 159 -6.70 -20.69 -2.86
CA ALA A 159 -7.28 -20.91 -4.17
C ALA A 159 -8.68 -20.32 -4.20
N MET A 160 -9.04 -19.56 -5.22
CA MET A 160 -10.40 -19.07 -5.42
C MET A 160 -10.81 -19.13 -6.88
N ARG A 161 -12.10 -19.25 -7.16
CA ARG A 161 -12.60 -19.17 -8.54
C ARG A 161 -12.24 -17.81 -9.14
N TRP A 162 -11.87 -17.80 -10.42
CA TRP A 162 -11.60 -16.55 -11.13
C TRP A 162 -12.90 -15.73 -11.21
N ALA A 163 -12.90 -14.57 -10.58
CA ALA A 163 -14.05 -13.68 -10.60
C ALA A 163 -14.32 -13.17 -12.02
N SER A 164 -15.60 -13.16 -12.42
CA SER A 164 -16.01 -12.61 -13.71
C SER A 164 -16.11 -11.09 -13.65
N GLY A 165 -15.78 -10.42 -14.76
CA GLY A 165 -15.90 -8.97 -14.89
C GLY A 165 -14.55 -8.27 -14.98
N GLU A 166 -14.59 -6.95 -14.93
CA GLU A 166 -13.41 -6.08 -14.84
C GLU A 166 -13.46 -5.29 -13.54
N THR A 167 -12.35 -4.75 -13.05
CA THR A 167 -12.42 -3.95 -11.83
C THR A 167 -13.26 -2.70 -11.99
N LEU A 168 -13.83 -2.24 -10.87
CA LEU A 168 -14.60 -1.01 -10.81
C LEU A 168 -13.86 0.16 -11.43
N GLY A 169 -12.56 0.30 -11.19
CA GLY A 169 -11.74 1.35 -11.82
C GLY A 169 -11.75 1.28 -13.35
N LYS A 170 -11.53 0.08 -13.92
CA LYS A 170 -11.54 -0.15 -15.37
C LYS A 170 -12.92 0.02 -15.98
N PHE A 171 -13.94 -0.52 -15.31
CA PHE A 171 -15.32 -0.33 -15.71
C PHE A 171 -15.67 1.15 -15.77
N THR A 172 -15.25 1.93 -14.78
CA THR A 172 -15.46 3.38 -14.72
C THR A 172 -14.78 4.08 -15.89
N ASP A 173 -13.49 3.81 -16.13
CA ASP A 173 -12.71 4.38 -17.25
C ASP A 173 -13.34 4.11 -18.62
N ARG A 174 -13.86 2.89 -18.84
CA ARG A 174 -14.53 2.51 -20.09
C ARG A 174 -15.93 3.10 -20.25
N ASN A 175 -16.60 3.42 -19.14
CA ASN A 175 -17.98 3.90 -19.11
C ASN A 175 -18.08 5.38 -18.73
N LEU A 176 -16.99 6.15 -18.82
CA LEU A 176 -16.99 7.60 -18.56
C LEU A 176 -18.05 8.36 -19.36
N HIS A 177 -18.37 7.91 -20.57
CA HIS A 177 -19.42 8.50 -21.41
C HIS A 177 -20.75 7.75 -21.38
N ASN A 178 -20.96 6.87 -20.39
CA ASN A 178 -22.17 6.10 -20.19
C ASN A 178 -22.76 6.38 -18.79
N PRO A 179 -23.54 7.48 -18.64
CA PRO A 179 -24.03 7.91 -17.33
C PRO A 179 -24.95 6.88 -16.66
N GLU A 180 -25.74 6.14 -17.44
CA GLU A 180 -26.65 5.11 -16.92
C GLU A 180 -25.86 3.98 -16.25
N ALA A 181 -24.77 3.52 -16.87
CA ALA A 181 -23.91 2.47 -16.33
C ALA A 181 -23.23 2.89 -15.02
N LEU A 182 -22.73 4.13 -14.94
CA LEU A 182 -22.10 4.66 -13.72
C LEU A 182 -23.10 4.83 -12.57
N ARG A 183 -24.31 5.32 -12.86
CA ARG A 183 -25.38 5.43 -11.84
C ARG A 183 -25.91 4.07 -11.40
N THR A 184 -26.06 3.14 -12.33
CA THR A 184 -26.43 1.75 -12.02
C THR A 184 -25.42 1.14 -11.06
N LEU A 185 -24.14 1.28 -11.37
CA LEU A 185 -23.07 0.79 -10.49
C LEU A 185 -23.12 1.47 -9.12
N ALA A 186 -23.31 2.78 -9.04
CA ALA A 186 -23.43 3.50 -7.77
C ALA A 186 -24.57 2.93 -6.90
N GLY A 187 -25.74 2.63 -7.50
CA GLY A 187 -26.84 1.98 -6.80
C GLY A 187 -26.56 0.53 -6.42
N THR A 188 -25.88 -0.24 -7.28
CA THR A 188 -25.45 -1.60 -6.96
C THR A 188 -24.49 -1.64 -5.76
N LEU A 189 -23.64 -0.64 -5.58
CA LEU A 189 -22.80 -0.52 -4.38
C LEU A 189 -23.61 -0.36 -3.09
N SER A 190 -24.73 0.39 -3.10
CA SER A 190 -25.64 0.48 -1.95
C SER A 190 -26.25 -0.87 -1.61
N SER A 191 -26.77 -1.57 -2.62
CA SER A 191 -27.37 -2.89 -2.44
C SER A 191 -26.35 -3.90 -1.92
N LEU A 192 -25.13 -3.86 -2.44
CA LEU A 192 -24.03 -4.70 -1.98
C LEU A 192 -23.69 -4.43 -0.52
N LEU A 193 -23.50 -3.16 -0.13
CA LEU A 193 -23.20 -2.77 1.25
C LEU A 193 -24.29 -3.26 2.20
N LYS A 194 -25.56 -3.02 1.87
CA LYS A 194 -26.68 -3.46 2.70
C LYS A 194 -26.70 -4.97 2.91
N ARG A 195 -26.41 -5.76 1.86
CA ARG A 195 -26.39 -7.23 1.97
C ARG A 195 -25.29 -7.74 2.89
N LEU A 196 -24.14 -7.07 2.91
CA LEU A 196 -23.04 -7.42 3.80
C LEU A 196 -23.38 -7.06 5.25
N GLU A 197 -23.97 -5.89 5.47
CA GLU A 197 -24.43 -5.46 6.79
C GLU A 197 -25.54 -6.37 7.33
N ASP A 198 -26.49 -6.78 6.48
CA ASP A 198 -27.57 -7.71 6.85
C ASP A 198 -27.01 -9.09 7.23
N ALA A 199 -25.89 -9.50 6.63
CA ALA A 199 -25.14 -10.71 7.00
C ALA A 199 -24.16 -10.49 8.17
N GLY A 200 -24.05 -9.27 8.71
CA GLY A 200 -23.13 -8.95 9.80
C GLY A 200 -21.65 -9.01 9.41
N ILE A 201 -21.33 -8.89 8.12
CA ILE A 201 -19.97 -8.95 7.61
C ILE A 201 -19.55 -7.63 6.96
N ALA A 202 -18.24 -7.43 6.83
CA ALA A 202 -17.66 -6.31 6.10
C ALA A 202 -16.38 -6.75 5.39
N HIS A 203 -16.06 -6.11 4.27
CA HIS A 203 -14.89 -6.37 3.46
C HIS A 203 -13.60 -5.83 4.09
N GLY A 204 -13.63 -4.62 4.66
CA GLY A 204 -12.50 -3.98 5.34
C GLY A 204 -11.50 -3.29 4.41
N ASP A 205 -11.28 -3.82 3.20
CA ASP A 205 -10.52 -3.16 2.12
C ASP A 205 -11.39 -2.88 0.87
N TRP A 206 -12.49 -2.17 1.06
CA TRP A 206 -13.46 -1.87 0.03
C TRP A 206 -12.93 -0.79 -0.93
N GLN A 207 -12.23 -1.19 -1.99
CA GLN A 207 -11.63 -0.27 -2.97
C GLN A 207 -11.86 -0.71 -4.42
N HIS A 208 -11.71 0.23 -5.36
CA HIS A 208 -11.98 0.05 -6.79
C HIS A 208 -11.28 -1.15 -7.47
N ASP A 209 -10.19 -1.65 -6.88
CA ASP A 209 -9.43 -2.81 -7.38
C ASP A 209 -9.92 -4.16 -6.82
N ASN A 210 -10.67 -4.15 -5.72
CA ASN A 210 -11.21 -5.34 -5.05
C ASN A 210 -12.69 -5.60 -5.40
N LEU A 211 -13.26 -4.79 -6.29
CA LEU A 211 -14.64 -4.89 -6.75
C LEU A 211 -14.67 -5.23 -8.24
N MET A 212 -15.10 -6.45 -8.56
CA MET A 212 -15.22 -6.94 -9.94
C MET A 212 -16.62 -6.66 -10.47
N VAL A 213 -16.71 -5.76 -11.45
CA VAL A 213 -17.95 -5.30 -12.05
C VAL A 213 -18.27 -6.10 -13.30
N ALA A 214 -19.50 -6.59 -13.37
CA ALA A 214 -20.05 -7.32 -14.52
C ALA A 214 -21.46 -6.82 -14.87
N LYS A 215 -22.01 -7.35 -15.97
CA LYS A 215 -23.39 -7.10 -16.42
C LYS A 215 -23.74 -5.60 -16.49
N ASN A 216 -22.82 -4.80 -17.05
CA ASN A 216 -22.96 -3.34 -17.21
C ASN A 216 -23.26 -2.60 -15.89
N GLY A 217 -22.52 -2.91 -14.83
CA GLY A 217 -22.66 -2.25 -13.52
C GLY A 217 -23.70 -2.88 -12.60
N LYS A 218 -24.49 -3.86 -13.08
CA LYS A 218 -25.59 -4.49 -12.32
C LYS A 218 -25.14 -5.59 -11.36
N HIS A 219 -23.88 -5.99 -11.42
CA HIS A 219 -23.35 -7.06 -10.60
C HIS A 219 -21.92 -6.74 -10.18
N VAL A 220 -21.66 -6.94 -8.89
CA VAL A 220 -20.34 -6.72 -8.29
C VAL A 220 -19.98 -7.94 -7.47
N THR A 221 -18.79 -8.49 -7.74
CA THR A 221 -18.19 -9.59 -6.99
C THR A 221 -16.99 -9.05 -6.20
N LEU A 222 -16.87 -9.42 -4.93
CA LEU A 222 -15.77 -9.02 -4.05
C LEU A 222 -14.61 -10.00 -4.15
N VAL A 223 -13.40 -9.47 -4.02
CA VAL A 223 -12.13 -10.23 -4.00
C VAL A 223 -11.17 -9.61 -2.99
N ASP A 224 -10.16 -10.36 -2.56
CA ASP A 224 -9.19 -9.96 -1.53
C ASP A 224 -9.77 -9.86 -0.11
N TYR A 225 -9.84 -11.02 0.55
CA TYR A 225 -10.58 -11.19 1.80
C TYR A 225 -9.74 -10.95 3.07
N ASP A 226 -8.49 -10.49 2.91
CA ASP A 226 -7.54 -10.36 4.03
C ASP A 226 -8.06 -9.39 5.11
N GLY A 227 -8.77 -8.32 4.72
CA GLY A 227 -9.34 -7.31 5.62
C GLY A 227 -10.73 -7.63 6.19
N MET A 228 -11.33 -8.79 5.85
CA MET A 228 -12.74 -9.04 6.17
C MET A 228 -13.03 -9.13 7.67
N PHE A 229 -14.21 -8.66 8.04
CA PHE A 229 -14.85 -8.88 9.33
C PHE A 229 -16.01 -9.86 9.19
N VAL A 230 -16.05 -10.81 10.12
CA VAL A 230 -17.20 -11.69 10.36
C VAL A 230 -17.54 -11.65 11.86
N PRO A 231 -18.76 -12.03 12.27
CA PRO A 231 -19.20 -11.93 13.66
C PRO A 231 -18.25 -12.54 14.70
N GLU A 232 -17.54 -13.62 14.36
CA GLU A 232 -16.57 -14.29 15.23
C GLU A 232 -15.33 -13.45 15.52
N PHE A 233 -15.08 -12.40 14.74
CA PHE A 233 -13.98 -11.47 14.95
C PHE A 233 -14.37 -10.26 15.83
N ASN A 234 -15.58 -10.24 16.37
CA ASN A 234 -16.03 -9.18 17.25
C ASN A 234 -15.12 -9.02 18.48
N GLY A 235 -14.63 -7.80 18.71
CA GLY A 235 -13.70 -7.49 19.80
C GLY A 235 -12.22 -7.65 19.44
N LEU A 236 -11.91 -8.11 18.23
CA LEU A 236 -10.56 -8.04 17.67
C LEU A 236 -10.30 -6.67 17.05
N VAL A 237 -9.03 -6.40 16.73
CA VAL A 237 -8.61 -5.24 15.95
C VAL A 237 -8.34 -5.66 14.51
N ALA A 238 -8.49 -4.72 13.57
CA ALA A 238 -8.19 -4.98 12.17
C ALA A 238 -6.68 -5.14 11.96
N ASP A 239 -6.28 -6.24 11.33
CA ASP A 239 -4.88 -6.48 10.94
C ASP A 239 -4.43 -5.54 9.81
N GLU A 240 -5.37 -5.15 8.95
CA GLU A 240 -5.17 -4.21 7.86
C GLU A 240 -6.25 -3.13 7.85
N LEU A 241 -5.85 -1.88 7.60
CA LEU A 241 -6.80 -0.75 7.53
C LEU A 241 -7.39 -0.53 6.14
N GLY A 242 -6.95 -1.30 5.15
CA GLY A 242 -7.32 -1.12 3.74
C GLY A 242 -6.64 0.09 3.07
N HIS A 243 -7.08 0.39 1.85
CA HIS A 243 -6.46 1.39 0.99
C HIS A 243 -6.74 2.83 1.45
N PRO A 244 -5.72 3.66 1.77
CA PRO A 244 -5.93 4.95 2.42
C PRO A 244 -6.81 5.97 1.69
N ASN A 245 -6.94 5.86 0.36
CA ASN A 245 -7.82 6.72 -0.46
C ASN A 245 -9.31 6.34 -0.39
N TYR A 246 -9.67 5.30 0.36
CA TYR A 246 -11.05 4.85 0.57
C TYR A 246 -11.42 4.77 2.05
N GLN A 247 -10.50 5.18 2.94
CA GLN A 247 -10.68 5.01 4.38
C GLN A 247 -10.99 6.32 5.07
N HIS A 248 -11.87 6.21 6.06
CA HIS A 248 -12.22 7.34 6.91
C HIS A 248 -10.97 7.94 7.56
N PRO A 249 -10.80 9.28 7.60
CA PRO A 249 -9.56 9.92 8.04
C PRO A 249 -9.18 9.61 9.50
N ARG A 250 -10.16 9.25 10.33
CA ARG A 250 -9.95 8.85 11.73
C ARG A 250 -9.89 7.35 11.96
N ARG A 251 -10.01 6.51 10.91
CA ARG A 251 -10.05 5.05 11.06
C ARG A 251 -8.77 4.55 11.71
N THR A 252 -8.93 3.80 12.78
CA THR A 252 -7.90 3.06 13.50
C THR A 252 -8.21 1.55 13.43
N PRO A 253 -7.28 0.69 13.88
CA PRO A 253 -7.54 -0.75 13.95
C PRO A 253 -8.71 -1.14 14.87
N LEU A 254 -9.13 -0.24 15.77
CA LEU A 254 -10.23 -0.48 16.70
C LEU A 254 -11.60 -0.39 16.02
N GLU A 255 -11.73 0.36 14.92
CA GLU A 255 -12.96 0.40 14.11
C GLU A 255 -13.03 -0.82 13.17
N PHE A 256 -13.04 -2.00 13.77
CA PHE A 256 -13.18 -3.29 13.10
C PHE A 256 -14.57 -3.88 13.38
N GLY A 257 -15.49 -3.72 12.44
CA GLY A 257 -16.86 -4.16 12.60
C GLY A 257 -17.67 -4.14 11.30
N PRO A 258 -18.94 -4.54 11.34
CA PRO A 258 -19.76 -4.81 10.15
C PRO A 258 -20.12 -3.55 9.35
N ARG A 259 -19.85 -2.35 9.87
CA ARG A 259 -20.19 -1.06 9.26
C ARG A 259 -18.99 -0.31 8.68
N MET A 260 -17.79 -0.88 8.72
CA MET A 260 -16.56 -0.15 8.40
C MET A 260 -16.42 0.24 6.92
N ASP A 261 -17.19 -0.38 6.01
CA ASP A 261 -17.11 -0.11 4.57
C ASP A 261 -18.01 1.05 4.11
N ARG A 262 -18.85 1.59 4.99
CA ARG A 262 -19.80 2.67 4.68
C ARG A 262 -19.13 3.89 4.05
N PHE A 263 -18.01 4.33 4.63
CA PHE A 263 -17.25 5.46 4.14
C PHE A 263 -16.68 5.22 2.73
N ALA A 264 -16.16 4.01 2.49
CA ALA A 264 -15.63 3.63 1.18
C ALA A 264 -16.74 3.59 0.11
N CYS A 265 -17.92 3.08 0.48
CA CYS A 265 -19.10 3.08 -0.38
C CYS A 265 -19.51 4.51 -0.77
N LEU A 266 -19.67 5.41 0.22
CA LEU A 266 -19.98 6.83 -0.02
C LEU A 266 -18.95 7.54 -0.90
N THR A 267 -17.66 7.26 -0.68
CA THR A 267 -16.55 7.79 -1.48
C THR A 267 -16.72 7.41 -2.95
N MET A 268 -16.95 6.12 -3.23
CA MET A 268 -17.10 5.65 -4.60
C MET A 268 -18.41 6.10 -5.24
N GLN A 269 -19.51 6.15 -4.49
CA GLN A 269 -20.78 6.66 -5.00
C GLN A 269 -20.69 8.13 -5.41
N SER A 270 -20.10 8.97 -4.56
CA SER A 270 -19.91 10.39 -4.86
C SER A 270 -19.08 10.55 -6.14
N ALA A 271 -18.03 9.74 -6.30
CA ALA A 271 -17.20 9.77 -7.51
C ALA A 271 -17.98 9.32 -8.77
N LEU A 272 -18.70 8.20 -8.70
CA LEU A 272 -19.46 7.66 -9.84
C LEU A 272 -20.60 8.59 -10.26
N LEU A 273 -21.34 9.16 -9.31
CA LEU A 273 -22.39 10.14 -9.56
C LEU A 273 -21.84 11.39 -10.26
N ALA A 274 -20.72 11.93 -9.78
CA ALA A 274 -20.07 13.08 -10.39
C ALA A 274 -19.55 12.79 -11.80
N LEU A 275 -18.93 11.63 -12.01
CA LEU A 275 -18.45 11.18 -13.31
C LEU A 275 -19.58 10.94 -14.31
N SER A 276 -20.76 10.56 -13.83
CA SER A 276 -21.94 10.42 -14.70
C SER A 276 -22.39 11.75 -15.33
N HIS A 277 -22.06 12.88 -14.71
CA HIS A 277 -22.33 14.21 -15.28
C HIS A 277 -21.12 14.80 -16.01
N GLU A 278 -19.94 14.71 -15.40
CA GLU A 278 -18.71 15.36 -15.87
C GLU A 278 -17.55 14.35 -15.99
N PRO A 279 -17.43 13.67 -17.14
CA PRO A 279 -16.38 12.68 -17.38
C PRO A 279 -14.95 13.26 -17.29
N ALA A 280 -14.79 14.56 -17.56
CA ALA A 280 -13.51 15.26 -17.51
C ALA A 280 -12.87 15.24 -16.11
N LEU A 281 -13.66 15.05 -15.05
CA LEU A 281 -13.14 14.91 -13.68
C LEU A 281 -12.19 13.72 -13.55
N TRP A 282 -12.39 12.64 -14.31
CA TRP A 282 -11.52 11.47 -14.32
C TRP A 282 -10.08 11.85 -14.70
N SER A 283 -9.92 12.52 -15.84
CA SER A 283 -8.60 12.96 -16.33
C SER A 283 -7.92 14.00 -15.42
N ARG A 284 -8.72 14.71 -14.62
CA ARG A 284 -8.23 15.77 -13.72
C ARG A 284 -7.74 15.22 -12.38
N PHE A 285 -8.40 14.21 -11.84
CA PHE A 285 -8.20 13.76 -10.45
C PHE A 285 -7.76 12.31 -10.31
N SER A 286 -8.15 11.42 -11.22
CA SER A 286 -7.73 10.02 -11.16
C SER A 286 -6.23 9.90 -11.46
N ASP A 287 -5.55 9.05 -10.69
CA ASP A 287 -4.15 8.69 -10.86
C ASP A 287 -3.95 7.18 -11.08
N GLY A 288 -5.04 6.43 -11.26
CA GLY A 288 -5.02 4.97 -11.35
C GLY A 288 -4.82 4.24 -10.01
N GLU A 289 -4.59 4.96 -8.91
CA GLU A 289 -4.59 4.44 -7.53
C GLU A 289 -5.88 4.83 -6.77
N SER A 290 -6.70 5.69 -7.37
CA SER A 290 -7.99 6.14 -6.84
C SER A 290 -8.94 6.54 -7.97
N LEU A 291 -10.25 6.56 -7.67
CA LEU A 291 -11.24 7.07 -8.62
C LEU A 291 -11.10 8.58 -8.80
N LEU A 292 -11.34 9.36 -7.74
CA LEU A 292 -11.19 10.83 -7.73
C LEU A 292 -10.54 11.35 -6.46
N PHE A 293 -10.87 10.76 -5.31
CA PHE A 293 -10.44 11.24 -3.99
C PHE A 293 -9.12 10.61 -3.55
N LYS A 294 -8.32 11.39 -2.83
CA LYS A 294 -7.09 10.96 -2.16
C LYS A 294 -7.26 11.12 -0.65
N LYS A 295 -6.43 10.42 0.13
CA LYS A 295 -6.43 10.53 1.60
C LYS A 295 -6.42 11.97 2.11
N ILE A 296 -5.67 12.85 1.44
CA ILE A 296 -5.55 14.26 1.83
C ILE A 296 -6.87 15.04 1.68
N ASP A 297 -7.72 14.66 0.73
CA ASP A 297 -9.01 15.32 0.50
C ASP A 297 -9.96 15.15 1.69
N PHE A 298 -9.87 14.01 2.38
CA PHE A 298 -10.70 13.72 3.56
C PHE A 298 -10.23 14.40 4.84
N GLN A 299 -8.99 14.92 4.89
CA GLN A 299 -8.48 15.61 6.08
C GLN A 299 -9.10 16.99 6.25
N ASP A 300 -9.34 17.69 5.14
CA ASP A 300 -10.03 18.97 5.11
C ASP A 300 -10.87 19.10 3.83
N PRO A 301 -12.14 18.64 3.86
CA PRO A 301 -13.04 18.70 2.71
C PRO A 301 -13.34 20.13 2.24
N SER A 302 -13.17 21.13 3.11
CA SER A 302 -13.51 22.53 2.79
C SER A 302 -12.54 23.14 1.77
N VAL A 303 -11.27 22.73 1.83
CA VAL A 303 -10.20 23.21 0.92
C VAL A 303 -9.91 22.22 -0.22
N SER A 304 -10.45 21.01 -0.17
CA SER A 304 -10.24 19.99 -1.20
C SER A 304 -10.79 20.44 -2.57
N PRO A 305 -9.93 20.42 -3.62
CA PRO A 305 -10.38 20.70 -4.98
C PRO A 305 -11.39 19.69 -5.52
N VAL A 306 -11.34 18.44 -5.06
CA VAL A 306 -12.26 17.36 -5.48
C VAL A 306 -13.65 17.62 -4.91
N PHE A 307 -13.77 17.84 -3.61
CA PHE A 307 -15.04 18.18 -2.96
C PHE A 307 -15.68 19.43 -3.56
N ARG A 308 -14.88 20.49 -3.80
CA ARG A 308 -15.38 21.69 -4.50
C ARG A 308 -15.94 21.37 -5.88
N ALA A 309 -15.18 20.63 -6.70
CA ALA A 309 -15.64 20.26 -8.04
C ALA A 309 -16.94 19.45 -8.00
N LEU A 310 -17.08 18.53 -7.05
CA LEU A 310 -18.28 17.71 -6.90
C LEU A 310 -19.51 18.55 -6.49
N ARG A 311 -19.34 19.52 -5.59
CA ARG A 311 -20.41 20.48 -5.24
C ARG A 311 -20.82 21.32 -6.45
N ASP A 312 -19.84 21.83 -7.21
CA ASP A 312 -20.09 22.62 -8.41
C ASP A 312 -20.87 21.80 -9.46
N VAL A 313 -20.55 20.50 -9.60
CA VAL A 313 -21.31 19.59 -10.48
C VAL A 313 -22.72 19.35 -9.95
N ALA A 314 -22.88 19.08 -8.66
CA ALA A 314 -24.20 18.88 -8.06
C ALA A 314 -25.12 20.09 -8.28
N GLU A 315 -24.58 21.30 -8.07
CA GLU A 315 -25.31 22.55 -8.29
C GLU A 315 -25.61 22.78 -9.77
N LYS A 316 -24.59 22.67 -10.65
CA LYS A 316 -24.72 22.88 -12.10
C LYS A 316 -25.79 22.00 -12.74
N TYR A 317 -25.88 20.74 -12.32
CA TYR A 317 -26.82 19.76 -12.87
C TYR A 317 -28.07 19.57 -12.02
N SER A 318 -28.20 20.29 -10.90
CA SER A 318 -29.31 20.16 -9.94
C SER A 318 -29.55 18.70 -9.51
N ASP A 319 -28.47 17.96 -9.26
CA ASP A 319 -28.53 16.56 -8.84
C ASP A 319 -28.56 16.45 -7.32
N GLU A 320 -29.76 16.30 -6.77
CA GLU A 320 -29.99 16.17 -5.33
C GLU A 320 -29.31 14.94 -4.72
N THR A 321 -29.18 13.84 -5.48
CA THR A 321 -28.55 12.61 -4.99
C THR A 321 -27.05 12.78 -4.86
N LEU A 322 -26.41 13.43 -5.84
CA LEU A 322 -24.99 13.80 -5.75
C LEU A 322 -24.76 14.81 -4.62
N ALA A 323 -25.61 15.82 -4.49
CA ALA A 323 -25.52 16.81 -3.41
C ALA A 323 -25.60 16.16 -2.03
N ASP A 324 -26.56 15.26 -1.81
CA ASP A 324 -26.72 14.52 -0.56
C ASP A 324 -25.53 13.58 -0.29
N SER A 325 -25.06 12.86 -1.32
CA SER A 325 -23.87 11.99 -1.22
C SER A 325 -22.62 12.76 -0.81
N VAL A 326 -22.37 13.92 -1.43
CA VAL A 326 -21.23 14.79 -1.10
C VAL A 326 -21.36 15.37 0.30
N ALA A 327 -22.55 15.86 0.69
CA ALA A 327 -22.79 16.41 2.02
C ALA A 327 -22.57 15.36 3.13
N ARG A 328 -23.06 14.13 2.93
CA ARG A 328 -22.82 13.01 3.86
C ARG A 328 -21.35 12.63 3.96
N LEU A 329 -20.64 12.60 2.84
CA LEU A 329 -19.21 12.30 2.83
C LEU A 329 -18.39 13.39 3.53
N GLU A 330 -18.74 14.67 3.32
CA GLU A 330 -18.13 15.80 4.04
C GLU A 330 -18.40 15.73 5.55
N ASP A 331 -19.66 15.48 5.93
CA ASP A 331 -20.07 15.33 7.31
C ASP A 331 -19.31 14.19 7.99
N ALA A 332 -19.22 13.03 7.31
CA ALA A 332 -18.47 11.88 7.77
C ALA A 332 -16.99 12.23 8.00
N CYS A 333 -16.33 12.95 7.08
CA CYS A 333 -14.93 13.36 7.25
C CYS A 333 -14.70 14.23 8.50
N LEU A 334 -15.65 15.11 8.82
CA LEU A 334 -15.54 16.08 9.91
C LEU A 334 -15.86 15.49 11.29
N HIS A 335 -16.72 14.47 11.34
CA HIS A 335 -17.25 13.90 12.57
C HIS A 335 -16.64 12.52 12.91
N ALA A 336 -17.17 11.86 13.95
CA ALA A 336 -16.75 10.51 14.36
C ALA A 336 -17.30 9.46 13.40
N SER A 337 -16.78 8.22 13.45
CA SER A 337 -17.11 7.13 12.52
C SER A 337 -18.59 6.74 12.46
N ASP A 338 -19.41 7.21 13.40
CA ASP A 338 -20.84 6.91 13.48
C ASP A 338 -21.72 8.03 12.89
N ALA A 339 -21.14 9.13 12.40
CA ALA A 339 -21.88 10.21 11.75
C ALA A 339 -22.33 9.80 10.34
N VAL A 340 -23.63 9.95 10.05
CA VAL A 340 -24.36 9.71 8.78
C VAL A 340 -23.53 9.10 7.64
N MET A 341 -23.08 7.84 7.79
CA MET A 341 -22.32 7.14 6.75
C MET A 341 -23.22 6.29 5.83
N GLU A 342 -24.53 6.47 5.89
CA GLU A 342 -25.45 5.73 5.03
C GLU A 342 -25.32 6.20 3.58
N PRO A 343 -25.25 5.28 2.59
CA PRO A 343 -25.29 5.61 1.17
C PRO A 343 -26.44 6.54 0.80
N ALA A 344 -26.18 7.54 -0.06
CA ALA A 344 -27.23 8.46 -0.52
C ALA A 344 -28.25 7.78 -1.44
N ILE A 345 -27.84 6.74 -2.16
CA ILE A 345 -28.73 5.94 -2.99
C ILE A 345 -29.34 4.85 -2.12
N ALA A 346 -30.67 4.80 -2.03
CA ALA A 346 -31.34 3.69 -1.36
C ALA A 346 -31.03 2.36 -2.06
N PRO A 347 -30.69 1.29 -1.31
CA PRO A 347 -30.42 -0.02 -1.90
C PRO A 347 -31.65 -0.54 -2.65
N LEU A 348 -31.43 -0.97 -3.89
CA LEU A 348 -32.44 -1.66 -4.71
C LEU A 348 -32.57 -3.10 -4.21
N GLU A 349 -33.79 -3.67 -4.27
CA GLU A 349 -33.98 -5.13 -4.09
C GLU A 349 -33.22 -5.87 -5.20
N MET A 350 -32.09 -6.49 -4.84
CA MET A 350 -31.37 -7.40 -5.74
C MET A 350 -32.10 -8.75 -5.74
N GLN A 351 -32.57 -9.20 -6.92
CA GLN A 351 -32.97 -10.59 -7.09
C GLN A 351 -31.73 -11.48 -6.90
N SER A 352 -31.81 -12.43 -5.97
CA SER A 352 -30.75 -13.42 -5.79
C SER A 352 -30.58 -14.21 -7.08
N VAL A 353 -29.41 -14.08 -7.70
CA VAL A 353 -29.05 -14.98 -8.78
C VAL A 353 -28.52 -16.21 -8.07
N ALA A 354 -29.30 -17.30 -8.06
CA ALA A 354 -28.83 -18.58 -7.55
C ALA A 354 -27.56 -18.96 -8.33
N SER A 355 -26.40 -18.75 -7.73
CA SER A 355 -25.15 -19.32 -8.22
C SER A 355 -25.30 -20.83 -8.06
N THR A 356 -25.09 -21.60 -9.12
CA THR A 356 -24.91 -23.05 -8.99
C THR A 356 -23.63 -23.29 -8.19
N ALA A 357 -23.75 -23.26 -6.86
CA ALA A 357 -22.77 -23.81 -5.95
C ALA A 357 -22.74 -25.32 -6.28
N SER A 358 -21.82 -25.71 -7.16
CA SER A 358 -21.44 -27.12 -7.26
C SER A 358 -20.84 -27.49 -5.91
N ASP A 359 -21.53 -28.36 -5.17
CA ASP A 359 -21.12 -28.87 -3.87
C ASP A 359 -19.67 -29.36 -3.92
N TRP A 360 -18.79 -28.54 -3.34
CA TRP A 360 -17.34 -28.73 -3.30
C TRP A 360 -16.89 -29.98 -2.53
N ASP A 361 -17.78 -30.55 -1.70
CA ASP A 361 -17.52 -31.72 -0.88
C ASP A 361 -17.98 -33.05 -1.52
N SER A 362 -18.52 -33.03 -2.75
CA SER A 362 -19.05 -34.23 -3.41
C SER A 362 -18.47 -34.47 -4.80
N LEU A 363 -17.28 -35.06 -4.88
CA LEU A 363 -16.85 -35.80 -6.08
C LEU A 363 -16.64 -37.27 -5.72
N PRO A 364 -17.33 -38.21 -6.40
CA PRO A 364 -17.15 -39.63 -6.15
C PRO A 364 -15.81 -40.11 -6.69
N THR A 365 -15.10 -40.89 -5.87
CA THR A 365 -13.97 -41.70 -6.28
C THR A 365 -14.45 -42.74 -7.28
N THR A 366 -14.35 -42.48 -8.59
CA THR A 366 -14.26 -43.56 -9.58
C THR A 366 -13.74 -43.06 -10.91
N ALA A 367 -12.65 -43.70 -11.33
CA ALA A 367 -12.09 -43.61 -12.67
C ALA A 367 -13.10 -44.04 -13.74
N THR A 368 -12.81 -43.58 -14.97
CA THR A 368 -13.35 -44.03 -16.27
C THR A 368 -14.45 -43.15 -16.87
N VAL A 369 -14.06 -42.07 -17.55
CA VAL A 369 -14.45 -41.86 -18.97
C VAL A 369 -13.29 -41.17 -19.69
N LEU A 370 -12.81 -41.84 -20.73
CA LEU A 370 -11.74 -41.41 -21.61
C LEU A 370 -12.30 -40.61 -22.78
N SER A 371 -11.53 -39.60 -23.19
CA SER A 371 -11.16 -39.28 -24.58
C SER A 371 -11.78 -38.06 -25.28
N LYS A 372 -10.83 -37.27 -25.82
CA LYS A 372 -10.91 -36.31 -26.94
C LYS A 372 -11.42 -34.89 -26.65
N ALA A 373 -10.54 -34.07 -26.07
CA ALA A 373 -10.38 -32.69 -26.50
C ALA A 373 -8.89 -32.31 -26.45
N THR A 374 -8.28 -32.18 -27.63
CA THR A 374 -6.91 -31.72 -27.83
C THR A 374 -6.75 -30.29 -27.31
N ALA A 375 -5.80 -30.10 -26.39
CA ALA A 375 -5.34 -28.82 -25.90
C ALA A 375 -4.81 -27.96 -27.06
N LYS A 376 -5.46 -26.83 -27.31
CA LYS A 376 -4.91 -25.74 -28.13
C LYS A 376 -4.65 -24.58 -27.19
N GLY A 377 -3.38 -24.20 -27.06
CA GLY A 377 -2.91 -23.15 -26.16
C GLY A 377 -3.68 -21.84 -26.37
N ILE A 378 -4.06 -21.22 -25.26
CA ILE A 378 -4.69 -19.90 -25.25
C ILE A 378 -3.57 -18.87 -25.41
N GLU A 379 -3.35 -18.38 -26.63
CA GLU A 379 -2.52 -17.19 -26.87
C GLU A 379 -3.33 -15.91 -26.57
N GLU A 380 -2.93 -15.17 -25.54
CA GLU A 380 -3.49 -13.85 -25.22
C GLU A 380 -2.76 -12.76 -26.03
N THR A 381 -3.49 -12.07 -26.92
CA THR A 381 -2.93 -10.94 -27.70
C THR A 381 -2.92 -9.67 -26.84
N ILE A 382 -1.86 -9.46 -26.06
CA ILE A 382 -1.66 -8.24 -25.24
C ILE A 382 -0.67 -7.29 -25.95
N LEU A 383 -0.99 -5.98 -25.99
CA LEU A 383 -0.10 -4.90 -26.44
C LEU A 383 1.24 -4.88 -25.64
N PRO A 384 2.34 -4.29 -26.16
CA PRO A 384 3.69 -4.51 -25.63
C PRO A 384 3.83 -4.23 -24.13
N ALA A 385 4.55 -5.12 -23.45
CA ALA A 385 4.69 -5.22 -22.00
C ALA A 385 5.13 -3.90 -21.34
N GLN A 386 4.25 -3.37 -20.48
CA GLN A 386 4.60 -2.43 -19.41
C GLN A 386 4.59 -3.20 -18.09
N SER A 387 5.66 -3.07 -17.30
CA SER A 387 5.71 -3.57 -15.92
C SER A 387 4.74 -2.79 -15.05
N GLY A 388 3.74 -3.46 -14.46
CA GLY A 388 2.73 -2.81 -13.59
C GLY A 388 1.30 -3.37 -13.69
N ILE A 389 1.08 -4.44 -14.48
CA ILE A 389 -0.25 -5.01 -14.70
C ILE A 389 -0.71 -5.77 -13.44
N LYS A 390 -1.77 -5.27 -12.79
CA LYS A 390 -2.42 -5.90 -11.63
C LYS A 390 -3.34 -7.07 -12.09
N TRP A 391 -3.61 -8.10 -11.26
CA TRP A 391 -4.17 -9.40 -11.73
C TRP A 391 -5.50 -9.37 -12.46
N TRP A 392 -6.36 -8.47 -12.08
CA TRP A 392 -7.69 -8.28 -12.66
C TRP A 392 -7.66 -7.51 -13.99
N GLN A 393 -6.49 -7.07 -14.44
CA GLN A 393 -6.37 -6.26 -15.64
C GLN A 393 -6.35 -7.10 -16.94
N ALA A 394 -6.19 -8.42 -16.86
CA ALA A 394 -6.21 -9.33 -17.99
C ALA A 394 -7.54 -10.12 -18.03
N GLY A 395 -8.51 -9.63 -18.80
CA GLY A 395 -9.77 -10.32 -19.08
C GLY A 395 -10.20 -10.08 -20.53
N PRO A 396 -10.69 -11.12 -21.25
CA PRO A 396 -11.13 -10.98 -22.63
C PRO A 396 -12.51 -10.31 -22.68
N ALA A 397 -12.70 -9.39 -23.62
CA ALA A 397 -14.03 -8.98 -24.03
C ALA A 397 -14.71 -10.17 -24.75
N ILE A 398 -15.70 -10.79 -24.11
CA ILE A 398 -16.58 -11.74 -24.78
C ILE A 398 -17.55 -10.91 -25.63
N ALA A 399 -17.26 -10.76 -26.92
CA ALA A 399 -18.23 -10.28 -27.89
C ALA A 399 -19.25 -11.39 -28.16
N LEU A 400 -20.53 -11.11 -27.94
CA LEU A 400 -21.62 -11.94 -28.45
C LEU A 400 -21.61 -11.87 -29.99
N PRO A 401 -21.87 -12.98 -30.71
CA PRO A 401 -21.96 -12.94 -32.16
C PRO A 401 -23.32 -12.36 -32.58
N ASP A 402 -23.32 -11.19 -33.22
CA ASP A 402 -24.50 -10.68 -33.92
C ASP A 402 -24.68 -11.39 -35.29
N PRO A 403 -25.93 -11.55 -35.75
CA PRO A 403 -26.27 -12.41 -36.86
C PRO A 403 -25.81 -11.85 -38.22
N VAL A 404 -25.41 -12.79 -39.06
CA VAL A 404 -25.04 -12.62 -40.47
C VAL A 404 -26.00 -11.72 -41.22
N THR A 405 -25.47 -10.67 -41.88
CA THR A 405 -26.06 -10.16 -43.12
C THR A 405 -24.96 -9.77 -44.11
N VAL A 406 -25.04 -10.39 -45.27
CA VAL A 406 -24.16 -10.21 -46.43
C VAL A 406 -24.69 -9.03 -47.25
N ALA A 407 -23.85 -8.01 -47.52
CA ALA A 407 -23.98 -7.15 -48.70
C ALA A 407 -22.72 -6.30 -48.96
N GLN A 408 -21.93 -6.76 -49.93
CA GLN A 408 -21.36 -6.03 -51.07
C GLN A 408 -20.75 -4.60 -50.96
N ALA A 409 -19.51 -4.55 -51.45
CA ALA A 409 -18.98 -3.63 -52.48
C ALA A 409 -18.27 -2.30 -52.09
N SER A 410 -16.92 -2.38 -52.22
CA SER A 410 -16.11 -1.60 -53.17
C SER A 410 -15.62 -0.17 -52.87
N SER A 411 -14.36 0.03 -53.31
CA SER A 411 -13.59 1.27 -53.58
C SER A 411 -12.88 1.91 -52.38
N ALA A 412 -11.56 1.75 -52.21
CA ALA A 412 -10.43 2.34 -52.95
C ALA A 412 -10.26 3.85 -52.68
N VAL A 413 -9.13 4.26 -52.08
CA VAL A 413 -8.14 5.23 -52.60
C VAL A 413 -7.18 5.72 -51.48
N SER A 414 -5.89 5.44 -51.73
CA SER A 414 -4.67 6.22 -51.42
C SER A 414 -4.00 6.28 -50.05
N ALA A 415 -2.73 5.84 -50.10
CA ALA A 415 -1.62 6.06 -49.19
C ALA A 415 -1.10 7.53 -49.17
N LYS A 416 -0.50 7.97 -48.05
CA LYS A 416 0.96 8.20 -47.87
C LYS A 416 1.33 9.17 -46.71
N TRP A 417 2.19 8.68 -45.80
CA TRP A 417 3.43 9.26 -45.22
C TRP A 417 3.44 10.45 -44.19
N PHE A 418 3.97 10.12 -42.99
CA PHE A 418 4.93 10.80 -42.07
C PHE A 418 4.97 12.34 -41.89
N ALA A 419 4.80 12.83 -40.64
CA ALA A 419 5.89 13.19 -39.70
C ALA A 419 5.51 14.28 -38.66
N GLY A 420 5.70 13.94 -37.38
CA GLY A 420 6.35 14.80 -36.38
C GLY A 420 5.57 15.96 -35.75
N GLN A 421 5.23 15.82 -34.46
CA GLN A 421 5.51 16.83 -33.43
C GLN A 421 5.34 16.22 -32.03
N THR A 422 6.41 16.30 -31.24
CA THR A 422 6.48 16.03 -29.80
C THR A 422 5.80 17.14 -29.00
N PRO A 423 5.15 16.86 -27.86
CA PRO A 423 5.03 17.83 -26.78
C PRO A 423 5.95 17.49 -25.60
N VAL A 424 6.52 18.57 -25.08
CA VAL A 424 7.36 18.72 -23.90
C VAL A 424 6.54 18.43 -22.64
N VAL A 425 7.09 17.66 -21.69
CA VAL A 425 6.57 17.58 -20.30
C VAL A 425 7.66 18.08 -19.36
N MET A 426 7.36 19.18 -18.67
CA MET A 426 8.10 19.72 -17.54
C MET A 426 7.35 19.38 -16.24
N GLY A 427 8.03 18.63 -15.37
CA GLY A 427 8.12 18.86 -13.93
C GLY A 427 6.95 18.50 -13.01
N GLY A 428 7.22 17.60 -12.05
CA GLY A 428 6.46 17.51 -10.79
C GLY A 428 6.64 16.18 -10.03
N ALA A 429 7.45 16.18 -8.99
CA ALA A 429 7.83 15.09 -8.06
C ALA A 429 6.66 14.24 -7.51
N GLY A 430 6.83 13.00 -7.03
CA GLY A 430 8.00 12.14 -6.85
C GLY A 430 7.54 10.76 -6.34
N GLN A 431 8.18 9.68 -6.81
CA GLN A 431 7.96 8.32 -6.30
C GLN A 431 9.27 7.79 -5.72
N ALA A 432 9.16 7.27 -4.50
CA ALA A 432 10.15 6.39 -3.90
C ALA A 432 10.21 5.09 -4.72
N GLN A 433 11.37 4.84 -5.32
CA GLN A 433 11.56 3.76 -6.27
C GLN A 433 12.01 2.49 -5.52
N GLN A 434 11.21 1.44 -5.67
CA GLN A 434 11.42 0.12 -5.09
C GLN A 434 12.70 -0.52 -5.68
N TYR A 435 13.67 -0.83 -4.81
CA TYR A 435 15.01 -1.33 -5.14
C TYR A 435 14.99 -2.80 -5.58
N LYS A 436 15.57 -3.11 -6.75
CA LYS A 436 15.94 -4.47 -7.20
C LYS A 436 17.46 -4.58 -7.18
N PRO A 437 18.07 -5.67 -6.67
CA PRO A 437 19.50 -5.88 -6.77
C PRO A 437 19.80 -6.30 -8.20
N VAL A 438 20.38 -5.40 -8.99
CA VAL A 438 20.82 -5.75 -10.34
C VAL A 438 22.22 -5.20 -10.55
N GLU A 439 23.17 -6.10 -10.78
CA GLU A 439 24.47 -5.79 -11.37
C GLU A 439 24.32 -5.40 -12.86
N THR A 440 23.31 -4.60 -13.22
CA THR A 440 23.16 -4.08 -14.59
C THR A 440 23.82 -2.72 -14.68
N TRP A 441 24.75 -2.58 -15.60
CA TRP A 441 25.35 -1.30 -15.99
C TRP A 441 24.36 -0.54 -16.88
N ALA A 442 23.27 -0.07 -16.30
CA ALA A 442 22.08 0.40 -17.03
C ALA A 442 22.33 1.64 -17.92
N PHE A 443 23.26 2.52 -17.53
CA PHE A 443 23.68 3.69 -18.31
C PHE A 443 24.74 3.32 -19.35
N ILE A 444 25.74 2.50 -19.00
CA ILE A 444 26.77 2.05 -19.94
C ILE A 444 26.15 1.21 -21.06
N GLU A 445 25.26 0.26 -20.74
CA GLU A 445 24.54 -0.52 -21.74
C GLU A 445 23.77 0.39 -22.71
N ARG A 446 23.18 1.48 -22.21
CA ARG A 446 22.46 2.46 -23.03
C ARG A 446 23.38 3.18 -24.01
N VAL A 447 24.65 3.41 -23.66
CA VAL A 447 25.65 4.00 -24.58
C VAL A 447 25.90 3.08 -25.78
N TYR A 448 25.91 1.76 -25.56
CA TYR A 448 26.24 0.77 -26.60
C TYR A 448 25.02 0.21 -27.35
N ARG A 449 23.79 0.63 -27.03
CA ARG A 449 22.60 0.24 -27.79
C ARG A 449 22.62 0.76 -29.22
N ASP A 450 22.13 -0.05 -30.14
CA ASP A 450 22.03 0.29 -31.57
C ASP A 450 21.25 1.58 -31.83
N GLU A 451 20.21 1.84 -31.04
CA GLU A 451 19.42 3.08 -31.10
C GLU A 451 20.27 4.32 -30.81
N THR A 452 21.07 4.28 -29.73
CA THR A 452 21.97 5.37 -29.33
C THR A 452 23.08 5.57 -30.36
N LEU A 453 23.68 4.48 -30.85
CA LEU A 453 24.70 4.52 -31.89
C LEU A 453 24.15 5.08 -33.22
N SER A 454 22.90 4.74 -33.56
CA SER A 454 22.20 5.28 -34.72
C SER A 454 21.88 6.78 -34.55
N ALA A 455 21.42 7.18 -33.37
CA ALA A 455 21.19 8.58 -33.02
C ALA A 455 22.48 9.41 -33.06
N GLU A 456 23.61 8.86 -32.58
CA GLU A 456 24.93 9.49 -32.72
C GLU A 456 25.30 9.69 -34.19
N ARG A 457 25.15 8.66 -35.04
CA ARG A 457 25.44 8.78 -36.49
C ARG A 457 24.60 9.89 -37.13
N LYS A 458 23.30 9.94 -36.83
CA LYS A 458 22.40 10.98 -37.31
C LYS A 458 22.80 12.37 -36.80
N HIS A 459 23.14 12.48 -35.52
CA HIS A 459 23.59 13.73 -34.89
C HIS A 459 24.85 14.29 -35.58
N PHE A 460 25.87 13.46 -35.81
CA PHE A 460 27.09 13.90 -36.47
C PHE A 460 26.87 14.21 -37.96
N MET A 461 25.99 13.49 -38.65
CA MET A 461 25.61 13.80 -40.03
C MET A 461 24.96 15.18 -40.13
N MET A 462 23.99 15.47 -39.26
CA MET A 462 23.33 16.78 -39.20
C MET A 462 24.30 17.91 -38.80
N SER A 463 25.15 17.65 -37.80
CA SER A 463 26.11 18.64 -37.31
C SER A 463 27.19 18.99 -38.35
N ARG A 464 27.69 17.99 -39.11
CA ARG A 464 28.60 18.22 -40.24
C ARG A 464 27.93 19.02 -41.37
N GLY A 465 26.68 18.70 -41.70
CA GLY A 465 25.90 19.44 -42.68
C GLY A 465 25.72 20.92 -42.28
N GLY A 466 25.37 21.17 -41.01
CA GLY A 466 25.26 22.53 -40.47
C GLY A 466 26.58 23.30 -40.52
N MET A 467 27.70 22.65 -40.17
CA MET A 467 29.04 23.25 -40.26
C MET A 467 29.46 23.57 -41.70
N ALA A 468 29.13 22.71 -42.67
CA ALA A 468 29.42 22.95 -44.08
C ALA A 468 28.63 24.15 -44.64
N ILE A 469 27.35 24.25 -44.29
CA ILE A 469 26.50 25.39 -44.65
C ILE A 469 27.07 26.68 -44.04
N LEU A 470 27.44 26.65 -42.75
CA LEU A 470 28.03 27.80 -42.08
C LEU A 470 29.37 28.22 -42.71
N ALA A 471 30.23 27.27 -43.06
CA ALA A 471 31.48 27.53 -43.77
C ALA A 471 31.23 28.20 -45.13
N ALA A 472 30.22 27.76 -45.88
CA ALA A 472 29.83 28.38 -47.15
C ALA A 472 29.34 29.83 -46.96
N PHE A 473 28.46 30.07 -45.97
CA PHE A 473 28.01 31.44 -45.63
C PHE A 473 29.16 32.32 -45.16
N THR A 474 30.11 31.76 -44.43
CA THR A 474 31.30 32.47 -43.97
C THR A 474 32.19 32.89 -45.14
N VAL A 475 32.41 32.00 -46.12
CA VAL A 475 33.15 32.34 -47.33
C VAL A 475 32.44 33.43 -48.13
N LEU A 476 31.12 33.32 -48.32
CA LEU A 476 30.30 34.33 -49.00
C LEU A 476 30.32 35.69 -48.27
N PHE A 477 30.30 35.67 -46.94
CA PHE A 477 30.34 36.86 -46.10
C PHE A 477 31.73 37.51 -46.08
N LEU A 478 32.80 36.71 -46.03
CA LEU A 478 34.18 37.19 -46.16
C LEU A 478 34.41 37.85 -47.53
N LEU A 479 33.93 37.24 -48.62
CA LEU A 479 33.97 37.83 -49.96
C LEU A 479 33.21 39.18 -50.03
N SER A 480 32.17 39.37 -49.23
CA SER A 480 31.42 40.62 -49.11
C SER A 480 32.16 41.72 -48.31
N ILE A 481 32.95 41.33 -47.29
CA ILE A 481 33.70 42.26 -46.41
C ILE A 481 35.03 42.73 -47.03
N PHE A 482 35.71 41.91 -47.85
CA PHE A 482 36.95 42.32 -48.50
C PHE A 482 36.80 43.54 -49.45
N GLY A 483 35.57 43.99 -49.73
CA GLY A 483 35.30 45.26 -50.44
C GLY A 483 35.22 46.53 -49.57
N ARG A 484 35.11 46.43 -48.23
CA ARG A 484 35.02 47.60 -47.33
C ARG A 484 35.66 47.28 -45.98
N GLY A 485 36.89 47.78 -45.79
CA GLY A 485 37.70 47.57 -44.59
C GLY A 485 36.92 47.69 -43.29
N GLY A 486 36.75 46.57 -42.61
CA GLY A 486 36.04 46.45 -41.34
C GLY A 486 36.46 45.16 -40.62
N SER A 487 36.66 45.28 -39.32
CA SER A 487 37.32 44.34 -38.40
C SER A 487 36.84 42.88 -38.50
N PHE A 488 37.78 41.94 -38.65
CA PHE A 488 37.62 40.48 -38.47
C PHE A 488 38.66 40.05 -37.40
N PRO A 489 38.44 39.10 -36.44
CA PRO A 489 37.75 37.81 -36.56
C PRO A 489 37.01 37.30 -35.28
N PHE A 490 36.52 38.17 -34.38
CA PHE A 490 35.96 37.69 -33.10
C PHE A 490 34.57 37.05 -33.23
N TYR A 491 33.69 37.59 -34.07
CA TYR A 491 32.30 37.11 -34.17
C TYR A 491 32.15 35.76 -34.89
N LEU A 492 33.00 35.47 -35.88
CA LEU A 492 32.99 34.16 -36.56
C LEU A 492 33.43 33.05 -35.61
N PHE A 493 34.49 33.29 -34.84
CA PHE A 493 34.97 32.36 -33.83
C PHE A 493 33.87 32.07 -32.80
N PHE A 494 33.17 33.11 -32.32
CA PHE A 494 32.05 32.96 -31.39
C PHE A 494 30.87 32.16 -31.97
N TRP A 495 30.59 32.31 -33.27
CA TRP A 495 29.50 31.60 -33.94
C TRP A 495 29.80 30.12 -34.17
N VAL A 496 31.00 29.81 -34.67
CA VAL A 496 31.48 28.43 -34.84
C VAL A 496 31.54 27.73 -33.49
N PHE A 497 32.03 28.42 -32.45
CA PHE A 497 32.09 27.89 -31.09
C PHE A 497 30.68 27.67 -30.50
N ASN A 498 29.72 28.57 -30.74
CA ASN A 498 28.33 28.41 -30.29
C ASN A 498 27.65 27.19 -30.90
N ILE A 499 27.78 27.00 -32.22
CA ILE A 499 27.16 25.86 -32.90
C ILE A 499 27.82 24.54 -32.49
N GLY A 500 29.15 24.52 -32.35
CA GLY A 500 29.86 23.36 -31.81
C GLY A 500 29.46 23.05 -30.37
N SER A 501 29.25 24.06 -29.53
CA SER A 501 28.79 23.92 -28.14
C SER A 501 27.34 23.43 -28.04
N LEU A 502 26.43 23.96 -28.87
CA LEU A 502 25.04 23.50 -28.98
C LEU A 502 24.93 22.07 -29.50
N GLY A 503 25.77 21.70 -30.46
CA GLY A 503 25.91 20.33 -30.94
C GLY A 503 26.40 19.41 -29.82
N TYR A 504 27.47 19.79 -29.12
CA TYR A 504 28.02 19.05 -27.99
C TYR A 504 26.98 18.82 -26.89
N ALA A 505 26.23 19.86 -26.49
CA ALA A 505 25.16 19.75 -25.49
C ALA A 505 24.04 18.77 -25.90
N ASN A 506 23.80 18.62 -27.21
CA ASN A 506 22.78 17.73 -27.75
C ASN A 506 23.30 16.35 -28.15
N TRP A 507 24.58 16.05 -27.94
CA TRP A 507 25.17 14.77 -28.29
C TRP A 507 24.58 13.65 -27.43
N PRO A 508 23.98 12.59 -28.01
CA PRO A 508 23.27 11.55 -27.25
C PRO A 508 24.09 10.88 -26.14
N ARG A 509 25.38 10.62 -26.39
CA ARG A 509 26.29 10.05 -25.38
C ARG A 509 26.47 10.95 -24.17
N LYS A 510 26.61 12.26 -24.42
CA LYS A 510 26.74 13.27 -23.37
C LYS A 510 25.46 13.35 -22.54
N LYS A 511 24.28 13.28 -23.16
CA LYS A 511 23.00 13.27 -22.43
C LYS A 511 22.90 12.10 -21.45
N ILE A 512 23.30 10.90 -21.88
CA ILE A 512 23.31 9.71 -21.00
C ILE A 512 24.28 9.91 -19.82
N HIS A 513 25.45 10.53 -20.07
CA HIS A 513 26.39 10.86 -18.99
C HIS A 513 25.85 11.95 -18.04
N ASP A 514 25.25 13.02 -18.57
CA ASP A 514 24.64 14.08 -17.77
C ASP A 514 23.49 13.53 -16.90
N GLU A 515 22.69 12.58 -17.43
CA GLU A 515 21.65 11.87 -16.68
C GLU A 515 22.25 11.03 -15.54
N LEU A 516 23.37 10.34 -15.78
CA LEU A 516 24.08 9.59 -14.75
C LEU A 516 24.60 10.52 -13.64
N GLU A 517 25.19 11.67 -13.99
CA GLU A 517 25.63 12.66 -13.00
C GLU A 517 24.48 13.24 -12.20
N ALA A 518 23.34 13.50 -12.84
CA ALA A 518 22.14 13.98 -12.17
C ALA A 518 21.60 12.95 -11.17
N GLU A 519 21.61 11.66 -11.52
CA GLU A 519 21.15 10.60 -10.62
C GLU A 519 22.12 10.42 -9.43
N ILE A 520 23.43 10.53 -9.64
CA ILE A 520 24.43 10.55 -8.54
C ILE A 520 24.15 11.72 -7.58
N ALA A 521 23.97 12.94 -8.10
CA ALA A 521 23.70 14.12 -7.28
C ALA A 521 22.38 14.01 -6.52
N LYS A 522 21.36 13.38 -7.12
CA LYS A 522 20.08 13.08 -6.47
C LYS A 522 20.25 12.13 -5.29
N MET A 523 21.05 11.06 -5.43
CA MET A 523 21.34 10.14 -4.32
C MET A 523 22.09 10.85 -3.18
N GLU A 524 23.07 11.71 -3.50
CA GLU A 524 23.76 12.53 -2.50
C GLU A 524 22.83 13.46 -1.73
N LYS A 525 21.88 14.10 -2.42
CA LYS A 525 20.87 14.95 -1.78
C LYS A 525 19.97 14.16 -0.83
N LEU A 526 19.45 13.01 -1.27
CA LEU A 526 18.57 12.16 -0.46
C LEU A 526 19.29 11.62 0.79
N MET A 527 20.57 11.26 0.67
CA MET A 527 21.38 10.87 1.83
C MET A 527 21.53 11.99 2.84
N ASN A 528 21.83 13.21 2.39
CA ASN A 528 21.98 14.36 3.28
C ASN A 528 20.68 14.69 4.01
N GLU A 529 19.53 14.66 3.31
CA GLU A 529 18.21 14.86 3.92
C GLU A 529 17.89 13.80 5.00
N ARG A 530 18.31 12.54 4.80
CA ARG A 530 18.15 11.48 5.81
C ARG A 530 19.10 11.66 7.00
N ARG A 531 20.36 12.01 6.74
CA ARG A 531 21.36 12.29 7.79
C ARG A 531 20.94 13.47 8.67
N GLU A 532 20.37 14.53 8.09
CA GLU A 532 19.83 15.66 8.85
C GLU A 532 18.64 15.27 9.72
N LYS A 533 17.72 14.44 9.22
CA LYS A 533 16.58 13.92 10.02
C LYS A 533 17.05 13.04 11.18
N ILE A 534 18.06 12.19 10.95
CA ILE A 534 18.69 11.37 12.00
C ILE A 534 19.34 12.28 13.05
N ALA A 535 20.14 13.26 12.62
CA ALA A 535 20.82 14.19 13.53
C ALA A 535 19.82 15.03 14.34
N ALA A 536 18.80 15.61 13.72
CA ALA A 536 17.77 16.40 14.39
C ALA A 536 17.02 15.59 15.46
N ARG A 537 16.80 14.29 15.19
CA ARG A 537 16.13 13.38 16.13
C ARG A 537 17.05 12.91 17.25
N GLN A 538 18.33 12.71 16.97
CA GLN A 538 19.35 12.36 17.97
C GLN A 538 19.70 13.56 18.89
N HIS A 539 19.71 14.79 18.36
CA HIS A 539 19.95 16.01 19.17
C HIS A 539 18.78 16.38 20.09
N ALA A 540 17.55 15.96 19.77
CA ALA A 540 16.41 16.07 20.68
C ALA A 540 16.53 15.20 21.95
N PHE A 541 17.57 14.35 22.05
CA PHE A 541 17.82 13.42 23.14
C PHE A 541 18.96 13.87 24.10
N VAL A 542 19.47 15.09 24.00
CA VAL A 542 20.49 15.58 24.96
C VAL A 542 19.81 15.91 26.31
N PRO A 543 20.15 15.19 27.41
CA PRO A 543 19.62 15.50 28.72
C PRO A 543 20.41 16.67 29.32
N GLY A 544 19.84 17.87 29.24
CA GLY A 544 20.47 19.08 29.76
C GLY A 544 19.63 20.33 29.55
N GLY A 545 18.54 20.47 30.30
CA GLY A 545 17.70 21.66 30.32
C GLY A 545 16.35 21.34 30.97
N GLY A 546 16.14 21.84 32.18
CA GLY A 546 15.24 21.25 33.17
C GLY A 546 13.74 21.50 32.97
N MET A 547 12.97 20.42 33.09
CA MET A 547 11.73 20.30 33.89
C MET A 547 11.26 18.83 33.80
N SER A 548 11.25 18.12 34.92
CA SER A 548 10.86 16.70 34.99
C SER A 548 9.34 16.50 34.81
N PRO A 549 8.92 15.40 34.18
CA PRO A 549 7.72 14.69 34.58
C PRO A 549 8.07 13.27 35.02
N LEU A 550 8.07 13.03 36.34
CA LEU A 550 7.96 11.67 36.89
C LEU A 550 6.54 11.16 36.58
N GLY A 551 6.37 10.49 35.44
CA GLY A 551 5.13 9.86 34.99
C GLY A 551 4.98 8.41 35.49
N ALA A 552 3.82 7.79 35.22
CA ALA A 552 3.34 6.49 35.70
C ALA A 552 4.31 5.30 35.66
N ALA A 553 5.42 5.39 34.92
CA ALA A 553 6.46 4.36 34.85
C ALA A 553 7.12 4.01 36.20
N ALA A 554 7.00 4.86 37.23
CA ALA A 554 7.49 4.58 38.58
C ALA A 554 6.57 3.65 39.40
N PHE A 555 5.31 3.45 38.98
CA PHE A 555 4.33 2.64 39.70
C PHE A 555 4.08 1.32 38.96
N GLY A 556 4.20 0.19 39.67
CA GLY A 556 4.05 -1.15 39.09
C GLY A 556 2.60 -1.57 38.82
N SER A 557 1.62 -0.88 39.41
CA SER A 557 0.21 -1.17 39.21
C SER A 557 -0.64 0.11 39.11
N LEU A 558 -1.72 0.03 38.32
CA LEU A 558 -2.74 1.07 38.19
C LEU A 558 -3.33 1.45 39.56
N HIS A 559 -3.51 0.46 40.43
CA HIS A 559 -4.07 0.65 41.76
C HIS A 559 -3.15 1.50 42.64
N ASP A 560 -1.84 1.24 42.62
CA ASP A 560 -0.86 1.99 43.42
C ASP A 560 -0.75 3.45 42.95
N PHE A 561 -0.81 3.68 41.63
CA PHE A 561 -0.80 5.03 41.07
C PHE A 561 -2.05 5.82 41.46
N VAL A 562 -3.24 5.23 41.32
CA VAL A 562 -4.50 5.90 41.66
C VAL A 562 -4.54 6.22 43.15
N ASN A 563 -4.11 5.30 44.02
CA ASN A 563 -4.06 5.53 45.46
C ASN A 563 -3.06 6.63 45.85
N ASP A 564 -1.87 6.67 45.23
CA ASP A 564 -0.90 7.75 45.44
C ASP A 564 -1.50 9.11 45.08
N ARG A 565 -2.19 9.20 43.94
CA ARG A 565 -2.85 10.44 43.49
C ARG A 565 -4.03 10.85 44.37
N LEU A 566 -4.86 9.91 44.81
CA LEU A 566 -5.96 10.19 45.74
C LEU A 566 -5.45 10.64 47.12
N SER A 567 -4.33 10.07 47.59
CA SER A 567 -3.71 10.48 48.87
C SER A 567 -3.22 11.93 48.82
N LYS A 568 -2.87 12.44 47.64
CA LYS A 568 -2.41 13.81 47.41
C LYS A 568 -3.54 14.79 47.08
N THR A 569 -4.74 14.28 46.80
CA THR A 569 -5.92 15.09 46.46
C THR A 569 -6.63 15.51 47.74
N GLN A 570 -6.61 16.81 48.06
CA GLN A 570 -7.20 17.36 49.29
C GLN A 570 -8.73 17.39 49.21
N VAL A 571 -9.41 17.02 50.30
CA VAL A 571 -10.89 16.97 50.35
C VAL A 571 -11.53 18.34 50.11
N ASN A 572 -10.80 19.44 50.34
CA ASN A 572 -11.27 20.80 50.06
C ASN A 572 -11.64 21.02 48.58
N GLN A 573 -11.07 20.23 47.67
CA GLN A 573 -11.40 20.29 46.25
C GLN A 573 -12.85 19.84 45.97
N ALA A 574 -13.51 19.16 46.91
CA ALA A 574 -14.91 18.78 46.79
C ALA A 574 -15.90 19.96 46.84
N LEU A 575 -15.46 21.18 47.19
CA LEU A 575 -16.29 22.40 47.02
C LEU A 575 -16.66 22.69 45.57
N THR A 576 -15.94 22.09 44.62
CA THR A 576 -16.27 22.18 43.19
C THR A 576 -17.54 21.39 42.84
N VAL A 577 -18.00 20.49 43.73
CA VAL A 577 -19.20 19.68 43.54
C VAL A 577 -20.43 20.45 43.98
N LYS A 578 -21.41 20.53 43.09
CA LYS A 578 -22.67 21.25 43.33
C LYS A 578 -23.42 20.66 44.52
N GLY A 579 -23.63 21.47 45.55
CA GLY A 579 -24.38 21.08 46.76
C GLY A 579 -23.51 20.78 47.99
N ILE A 580 -22.17 20.75 47.86
CA ILE A 580 -21.27 20.58 49.00
C ILE A 580 -20.99 21.94 49.65
N THR A 581 -21.22 22.03 50.96
CA THR A 581 -21.03 23.29 51.70
C THR A 581 -19.70 23.34 52.46
N PRO A 582 -19.18 24.54 52.76
CA PRO A 582 -18.00 24.69 53.63
C PRO A 582 -18.19 24.10 55.04
N THR A 583 -19.44 24.05 55.51
CA THR A 583 -19.81 23.42 56.79
C THR A 583 -19.57 21.91 56.75
N THR A 584 -19.97 21.26 55.66
CA THR A 584 -19.74 19.82 55.41
C THR A 584 -18.25 19.48 55.38
N LEU A 585 -17.42 20.33 54.76
CA LEU A 585 -15.96 20.15 54.79
C LEU A 585 -15.33 20.33 56.17
N LYS A 586 -15.95 21.14 57.04
CA LYS A 586 -15.48 21.32 58.42
C LYS A 586 -15.77 20.06 59.25
N VAL A 587 -16.93 19.45 59.05
CA VAL A 587 -17.32 18.16 59.64
C VAL A 587 -16.38 17.04 59.16
N LEU A 588 -16.15 16.93 57.84
CA LEU A 588 -15.23 15.93 57.27
C LEU A 588 -13.82 16.04 57.85
N ARG A 589 -13.29 17.26 58.02
CA ARG A 589 -11.98 17.49 58.65
C ARG A 589 -11.97 17.16 60.14
N GLY A 590 -13.06 17.44 60.86
CA GLY A 590 -13.24 17.03 62.26
C GLY A 590 -13.17 15.51 62.44
N GLU A 591 -13.66 14.75 61.46
CA GLU A 591 -13.68 13.28 61.42
C GLU A 591 -12.41 12.65 60.79
N GLY A 592 -11.35 13.46 60.62
CA GLY A 592 -10.05 13.01 60.09
C GLY A 592 -10.00 12.76 58.58
N VAL A 593 -11.05 13.13 57.84
CA VAL A 593 -11.08 13.04 56.37
C VAL A 593 -10.42 14.28 55.79
N THR A 594 -9.15 14.14 55.38
CA THR A 594 -8.34 15.24 54.83
C THR A 594 -8.09 15.10 53.34
N THR A 595 -8.12 13.87 52.80
CA THR A 595 -7.82 13.54 51.41
C THR A 595 -8.95 12.75 50.75
N ALA A 596 -8.99 12.73 49.42
CA ALA A 596 -9.95 11.93 48.66
C ALA A 596 -9.82 10.42 48.97
N LEU A 597 -8.60 9.96 49.26
CA LEU A 597 -8.33 8.58 49.70
C LEU A 597 -8.99 8.25 51.05
N HIS A 598 -9.03 9.18 52.02
CA HIS A 598 -9.71 8.95 53.31
C HIS A 598 -11.24 8.85 53.17
N LEU A 599 -11.78 9.47 52.13
CA LEU A 599 -13.20 9.47 51.79
C LEU A 599 -13.58 8.21 50.98
N GLN A 600 -12.62 7.66 50.22
CA GLN A 600 -12.74 6.41 49.48
C GLN A 600 -12.99 5.25 50.47
N GLY A 601 -14.18 4.64 50.39
CA GLY A 601 -14.58 3.50 51.24
C GLY A 601 -15.39 3.84 52.49
N ARG A 602 -15.64 5.13 52.80
CA ARG A 602 -16.58 5.52 53.87
C ARG A 602 -17.98 5.75 53.32
N MET A 603 -18.92 4.85 53.63
CA MET A 603 -20.30 5.00 53.15
C MET A 603 -21.09 6.10 53.86
N THR A 604 -20.71 6.44 55.10
CA THR A 604 -21.35 7.50 55.88
C THR A 604 -20.31 8.23 56.75
N VAL A 605 -20.58 9.50 57.04
CA VAL A 605 -19.83 10.31 58.02
C VAL A 605 -20.87 10.98 58.92
N PRO A 606 -20.70 10.94 60.26
CA PRO A 606 -21.64 11.60 61.18
C PRO A 606 -21.86 13.07 60.81
N GLU A 607 -23.09 13.55 60.95
CA GLU A 607 -23.48 14.95 60.67
C GLU A 607 -23.39 15.40 59.21
N VAL A 608 -22.99 14.54 58.26
CA VAL A 608 -23.06 14.81 56.82
C VAL A 608 -24.37 14.25 56.23
N PRO A 609 -25.21 15.08 55.58
CA PRO A 609 -26.43 14.63 54.94
C PRO A 609 -26.18 13.55 53.87
N ALA A 610 -27.09 12.57 53.76
CA ALA A 610 -26.93 11.44 52.84
C ALA A 610 -26.83 11.85 51.36
N ASN A 611 -27.52 12.91 50.96
CA ASN A 611 -27.44 13.48 49.61
C ASN A 611 -26.06 14.11 49.34
N GLU A 612 -25.46 14.78 50.32
CA GLU A 612 -24.10 15.33 50.19
C GLU A 612 -23.05 14.22 50.20
N MET A 613 -23.23 13.18 51.02
CA MET A 613 -22.38 11.99 51.01
C MET A 613 -22.41 11.26 49.67
N ALA A 614 -23.59 11.13 49.04
CA ALA A 614 -23.71 10.53 47.72
C ALA A 614 -22.96 11.33 46.64
N ALA A 615 -23.05 12.66 46.68
CA ALA A 615 -22.32 13.55 45.78
C ALA A 615 -20.80 13.48 45.99
N LEU A 616 -20.34 13.39 47.24
CA LEU A 616 -18.94 13.18 47.60
C LEU A 616 -18.39 11.85 47.09
N GLN A 617 -19.18 10.77 47.20
CA GLN A 617 -18.80 9.46 46.67
C GLN A 617 -18.77 9.42 45.15
N GLN A 618 -19.69 10.12 44.48
CA GLN A 618 -19.65 10.26 43.03
C GLN A 618 -18.42 11.04 42.58
N TRP A 619 -18.08 12.13 43.26
CA TRP A 619 -16.89 12.92 42.98
C TRP A 619 -15.58 12.12 43.14
N CYS A 620 -15.45 11.31 44.20
CA CYS A 620 -14.29 10.42 44.35
C CYS A 620 -14.17 9.44 43.18
N ARG A 621 -15.28 8.83 42.74
CA ARG A 621 -15.29 7.92 41.57
C ARG A 621 -14.88 8.61 40.27
N GLU A 622 -15.32 9.85 40.05
CA GLU A 622 -14.96 10.62 38.86
C GLU A 622 -13.47 10.95 38.83
N ILE A 623 -12.90 11.32 39.98
CA ILE A 623 -11.46 11.57 40.12
C ILE A 623 -10.65 10.28 39.93
N GLU A 624 -11.12 9.16 40.49
CA GLU A 624 -10.52 7.83 40.30
C GLU A 624 -10.45 7.44 38.82
N MET A 625 -11.56 7.59 38.09
CA MET A 625 -11.61 7.30 36.66
C MET A 625 -10.66 8.21 35.87
N ARG A 626 -10.62 9.50 36.20
CA ARG A 626 -9.69 10.45 35.57
C ARG A 626 -8.23 10.06 35.81
N PHE A 627 -7.85 9.68 37.04
CA PHE A 627 -6.49 9.23 37.34
C PHE A 627 -6.17 7.87 36.71
N ALA A 628 -7.15 6.98 36.58
CA ALA A 628 -6.97 5.72 35.86
C ALA A 628 -6.74 5.94 34.36
N ASP A 629 -7.46 6.88 33.76
CA ASP A 629 -7.20 7.31 32.40
C ASP A 629 -5.83 8.00 32.30
N GLU A 630 -5.47 8.89 33.21
CA GLU A 630 -4.12 9.48 33.25
C GLU A 630 -3.02 8.40 33.34
N TYR A 631 -3.20 7.34 34.13
CA TYR A 631 -2.27 6.21 34.17
C TYR A 631 -2.18 5.48 32.83
N ARG A 632 -3.31 5.22 32.17
CA ARG A 632 -3.36 4.58 30.85
C ARG A 632 -2.70 5.46 29.78
N HIS A 633 -2.92 6.76 29.82
CA HIS A 633 -2.35 7.72 28.88
C HIS A 633 -0.86 7.99 29.15
N SER A 634 -0.42 7.93 30.41
CA SER A 634 1.00 8.06 30.78
C SER A 634 1.80 6.76 30.65
N GLY A 635 1.14 5.60 30.68
CA GLY A 635 1.72 4.28 30.35
C GLY A 635 1.78 3.98 28.85
N ALA A 636 0.95 4.64 28.03
CA ALA A 636 0.93 4.46 26.57
C ALA A 636 1.85 5.42 25.80
N SER A 637 2.43 6.45 26.44
CA SER A 637 3.11 7.53 25.73
C SER A 637 4.64 7.61 25.89
N ASN A 638 5.29 6.73 26.67
CA ASN A 638 6.75 6.85 26.86
C ASN A 638 7.51 5.53 27.14
N ARG A 639 7.40 4.56 26.21
CA ARG A 639 8.51 3.61 25.95
C ARG A 639 8.95 3.75 24.48
N PRO A 640 10.24 4.04 24.19
CA PRO A 640 10.72 4.29 22.84
C PRO A 640 10.97 2.94 22.14
N GLN A 641 9.96 2.38 21.50
CA GLN A 641 10.17 1.38 20.44
C GLN A 641 10.25 2.04 19.05
N ASN A 642 9.52 3.16 18.85
CA ASN A 642 9.42 3.77 17.53
C ASN A 642 10.61 4.65 17.14
N THR A 643 11.32 5.29 18.08
CA THR A 643 12.48 6.12 17.72
C THR A 643 13.66 5.29 17.23
N SER A 644 13.91 4.12 17.83
CA SER A 644 14.99 3.21 17.38
C SER A 644 14.63 2.54 16.06
N ALA A 645 13.35 2.18 15.85
CA ALA A 645 12.89 1.60 14.59
C ALA A 645 12.85 2.62 13.44
N GLU A 646 12.45 3.87 13.71
CA GLU A 646 12.46 4.96 12.71
C GLU A 646 13.87 5.42 12.37
N ILE A 647 14.76 5.55 13.37
CA ILE A 647 16.18 5.84 13.13
C ILE A 647 16.81 4.68 12.37
N ALA A 648 16.58 3.42 12.78
CA ALA A 648 17.07 2.25 12.05
C ALA A 648 16.53 2.19 10.61
N ARG A 649 15.27 2.57 10.39
CA ARG A 649 14.68 2.68 9.05
C ARG A 649 15.36 3.77 8.22
N TRP A 650 15.58 4.96 8.77
CA TRP A 650 16.26 6.03 8.05
C TRP A 650 17.75 5.74 7.81
N GLU A 651 18.40 5.03 8.72
CA GLU A 651 19.76 4.52 8.56
C GLU A 651 19.82 3.46 7.46
N GLN A 652 18.83 2.56 7.40
CA GLN A 652 18.71 1.58 6.33
C GLN A 652 18.46 2.24 4.96
N GLU A 653 17.55 3.22 4.88
CA GLU A 653 17.29 4.00 3.67
C GLU A 653 18.54 4.78 3.22
N ALA A 654 19.28 5.40 4.17
CA ALA A 654 20.53 6.10 3.86
C ALA A 654 21.61 5.14 3.34
N ALA A 655 21.71 3.94 3.92
CA ALA A 655 22.64 2.91 3.45
C ALA A 655 22.27 2.35 2.06
N GLU A 656 20.98 2.28 1.72
CA GLU A 656 20.51 1.93 0.38
C GLU A 656 20.89 2.99 -0.65
N PHE A 657 20.68 4.27 -0.35
CA PHE A 657 21.11 5.36 -1.23
C PHE A 657 22.63 5.41 -1.40
N GLU A 658 23.39 5.12 -0.35
CA GLU A 658 24.85 5.03 -0.39
C GLU A 658 25.32 3.89 -1.32
N ARG A 659 24.70 2.71 -1.22
CA ARG A 659 24.99 1.58 -2.12
C ARG A 659 24.68 1.90 -3.59
N GLU A 660 23.56 2.56 -3.86
CA GLU A 660 23.18 2.94 -5.22
C GLU A 660 24.09 4.05 -5.78
N ARG A 661 24.45 5.06 -4.97
CA ARG A 661 25.47 6.06 -5.35
C ARG A 661 26.78 5.37 -5.72
N ASP A 662 27.27 4.45 -4.91
CA ASP A 662 28.54 3.78 -5.14
C ASP A 662 28.51 2.91 -6.41
N ARG A 663 27.36 2.31 -6.71
CA ARG A 663 27.14 1.62 -7.99
C ARG A 663 27.20 2.60 -9.17
N LEU A 664 26.48 3.71 -9.11
CA LEU A 664 26.49 4.74 -10.16
C LEU A 664 27.88 5.36 -10.33
N LEU A 665 28.67 5.50 -9.26
CA LEU A 665 30.07 5.96 -9.31
C LEU A 665 30.99 4.92 -9.95
N ARG A 666 30.80 3.62 -9.68
CA ARG A 666 31.51 2.54 -10.40
C ARG A 666 31.14 2.51 -11.88
N GLU A 667 29.89 2.83 -12.19
CA GLU A 667 29.44 2.92 -13.57
C GLU A 667 30.06 4.14 -14.26
N LYS A 668 30.08 5.30 -13.58
CA LYS A 668 30.76 6.50 -14.04
C LYS A 668 32.25 6.29 -14.28
N SER A 669 32.95 5.50 -13.45
CA SER A 669 34.39 5.23 -13.65
C SER A 669 34.68 4.35 -14.87
N GLN A 670 33.69 3.58 -15.32
CA GLN A 670 33.76 2.75 -16.53
C GLN A 670 33.21 3.46 -17.78
N PHE A 671 32.73 4.71 -17.67
CA PHE A 671 32.35 5.49 -18.83
C PHE A 671 33.58 5.77 -19.71
N PRO A 672 33.48 5.57 -21.03
CA PRO A 672 34.61 5.74 -21.93
C PRO A 672 35.04 7.22 -22.04
N ASP A 673 36.23 7.49 -21.50
CA ASP A 673 37.07 8.70 -21.57
C ASP A 673 36.47 9.99 -20.94
N VAL A 674 37.19 10.55 -19.97
CA VAL A 674 36.75 11.67 -19.09
C VAL A 674 36.64 13.00 -19.85
N SER A 675 37.13 13.06 -21.09
CA SER A 675 37.09 14.25 -21.94
C SER A 675 36.08 14.13 -23.09
N PHE A 676 34.79 14.08 -22.75
CA PHE A 676 33.69 14.09 -23.74
C PHE A 676 33.84 15.18 -24.80
N TRP A 677 34.38 16.35 -24.43
CA TRP A 677 34.64 17.45 -25.35
C TRP A 677 35.63 17.05 -26.47
N ASN A 678 36.75 16.42 -26.12
CA ASN A 678 37.75 16.00 -27.11
C ASN A 678 37.22 14.87 -28.01
N VAL A 679 36.49 13.90 -27.43
CA VAL A 679 35.88 12.79 -28.17
C VAL A 679 34.84 13.32 -29.17
N TYR A 680 34.00 14.26 -28.74
CA TYR A 680 32.98 14.88 -29.58
C TYR A 680 33.59 15.54 -30.83
N TRP A 681 34.61 16.39 -30.63
CA TRP A 681 35.26 17.09 -31.75
C TRP A 681 36.00 16.13 -32.69
N ARG A 682 36.67 15.09 -32.16
CA ARG A 682 37.30 14.06 -33.00
C ARG A 682 36.27 13.32 -33.84
N LYS A 683 35.17 12.85 -33.24
CA LYS A 683 34.07 12.21 -33.97
C LYS A 683 33.44 13.14 -34.99
N LEU A 684 33.26 14.42 -34.67
CA LEU A 684 32.71 15.41 -35.58
C LEU A 684 33.61 15.63 -36.80
N PHE A 685 34.93 15.66 -36.62
CA PHE A 685 35.90 15.78 -37.71
C PHE A 685 36.29 14.46 -38.38
N GLY A 686 35.78 13.32 -37.90
CA GLY A 686 36.06 12.00 -38.49
C GLY A 686 37.45 11.46 -38.15
N LEU A 687 38.06 11.97 -37.09
CA LEU A 687 39.32 11.48 -36.55
C LEU A 687 39.08 10.23 -35.69
N PRO A 688 40.01 9.26 -35.66
CA PRO A 688 39.88 8.06 -34.83
C PRO A 688 39.88 8.41 -33.33
N GLU A 689 39.09 7.65 -32.56
CA GLU A 689 39.15 7.68 -31.09
C GLU A 689 40.50 7.13 -30.64
N ASN A 690 41.17 7.81 -29.71
CA ASN A 690 42.33 7.22 -29.03
C ASN A 690 41.78 6.15 -28.08
N VAL A 691 41.66 4.92 -28.55
CA VAL A 691 41.28 3.80 -27.68
C VAL A 691 42.48 3.50 -26.79
N SER A 692 42.49 3.97 -25.53
CA SER A 692 43.27 3.26 -24.52
C SER A 692 42.57 1.92 -24.30
N THR A 693 43.28 0.84 -24.57
CA THR A 693 42.83 -0.54 -24.42
C THR A 693 42.37 -0.84 -22.99
N SER A 694 41.09 -0.63 -22.73
CA SER A 694 40.37 -1.30 -21.64
C SER A 694 38.92 -1.42 -22.06
N GLN A 695 38.64 -2.33 -23.00
CA GLN A 695 37.31 -2.90 -23.08
C GLN A 695 37.02 -3.55 -21.72
N PRO A 696 35.91 -3.23 -21.04
CA PRO A 696 35.47 -4.07 -19.94
C PRO A 696 35.12 -5.42 -20.56
N ASN A 697 35.87 -6.46 -20.21
CA ASN A 697 35.62 -7.83 -20.63
C ASN A 697 34.23 -8.22 -20.11
N PRO A 698 33.21 -8.43 -20.97
CA PRO A 698 31.93 -8.92 -20.52
C PRO A 698 32.02 -10.45 -20.52
N THR A 699 32.63 -11.01 -19.47
CA THR A 699 32.45 -12.42 -19.14
C THR A 699 31.62 -12.52 -17.87
N PRO A 700 30.69 -13.49 -17.81
CA PRO A 700 29.69 -13.62 -16.74
C PRO A 700 30.30 -13.85 -15.36
#